data_AF-A0A2N3F8T1-F1
#
_entry.id   AF-A0A2N3F8T1-F1
#
_cell.length_a   1.000
_cell.length_b   1.000
_cell.length_c   1.000
_cell.angle_alpha   90.00
_cell.angle_beta   90.00
_cell.angle_gamma   90.00
#
_symmetry.space_group_name_H-M   'P 1'
#
loop_
_entity.id
_entity.type
_entity.pdbx_description
1 polymer ?
#
loop_
_entity_poly.entity_id
_entity_poly.type
_entity_poly.pdbx_seq_one_letter_code
_entity_poly.pdbx_strand_id
1 'polypeptide(L)'
;MPACAGAHTPSTVARLSASEAPARRLSASIGGTTEMSKRVNAPTILVVFGATGDLMARKIVPSIFHLWRNDLLPNQFRVVGFSRRDWSDEDFRSHVKTILAEKYPDAADVEAFLALFIYQRGTFAEAEAYRSLADVSAGIASSWDACANKLFYLAVPPENYETILHNLAESKLTAPCSEAEGYTRVLIEKPFGHDVASSKQLDELLATLLREEQIYRIDHYLAKELLQGILAFRFHNDLLESEWDRSAIERIDISLLETLGAENRGAFYDRVGTLRDVGQNHLLQMLALVTMEKPESLEADAIREARARLLAQLRPLRADEVARHTYRGQYDGYRAIHDVADDSRTETYFKLQTTMTGPRWAGVPVTLESGKRIGITPLKQIVVTFRHRQPCLCGKSKTHLRNRVVFTLEPNDEIKITFWAKRPGFDYEVEQRTFDFSLYEKTEKLQYVEEYAKLLYDAVLGDQTAFVSTDEVRAMWTFVDPIIDVWGAGAAPLETYAPDTDDAPRRAKAALNGDRQKPQVAVLGLGKMGAGIALNLADHDWEVIGYNRHAEVAHAMAGDGIVPADTLADVAAALRPPRVVWLMIPAGKPVDDVLFGAGDATGLADMLEPGDIVIDGGNSHYTEDAPRAERLANLGIGFLDCGTSGGPVGARNGACLMIGGDQTTFDRAEAVFADIAVQDGYRFFDGVGSGHFVKMVHNGIEYGMMQSIAEGFAVMHDSPRNLDLSAVADVYQHASVVESRLVGWLGSAYERFGGDLEPVSGSAGHTGEGAWTIEAADAVGIPTPAISAALQFRIDSETDPSYTGKVVQALRNEFGGHGLAPKPSK
;
A
#
# COMPACT_ATOMS: atom_id res chain seq x y z
N MET A 1 -31.54 24.64 -58.90
CA MET A 1 -30.65 24.06 -59.94
C MET A 1 -29.88 22.91 -59.29
N PRO A 2 -29.74 21.76 -59.98
CA PRO A 2 -29.54 20.42 -59.41
C PRO A 2 -28.03 20.08 -59.31
N ALA A 3 -27.46 18.94 -58.91
CA ALA A 3 -27.81 17.53 -58.61
C ALA A 3 -26.66 17.00 -57.67
N CYS A 4 -26.67 15.86 -56.98
CA CYS A 4 -26.93 14.48 -57.38
C CYS A 4 -27.20 13.62 -56.13
N ALA A 5 -28.12 12.68 -56.30
CA ALA A 5 -28.42 11.59 -55.38
C ALA A 5 -27.57 10.35 -55.70
N GLY A 6 -27.34 9.51 -54.69
CA GLY A 6 -26.77 8.17 -54.84
C GLY A 6 -27.08 7.35 -53.59
N ALA A 7 -28.16 6.57 -53.66
CA ALA A 7 -28.54 5.58 -52.66
C ALA A 7 -27.98 4.21 -53.08
N HIS A 8 -27.37 3.47 -52.15
CA HIS A 8 -27.26 2.02 -52.25
C HIS A 8 -27.42 1.33 -50.88
N THR A 9 -28.25 0.30 -50.92
CA THR A 9 -28.74 -0.62 -49.90
C THR A 9 -27.64 -1.53 -49.30
N PRO A 10 -27.78 -1.97 -48.04
CA PRO A 10 -26.86 -2.95 -47.45
C PRO A 10 -27.24 -4.39 -47.85
N SER A 11 -26.20 -5.18 -48.15
CA SER A 11 -26.28 -6.58 -48.54
C SER A 11 -26.64 -7.50 -47.37
N THR A 12 -27.55 -8.41 -47.67
CA THR A 12 -27.97 -9.60 -46.93
C THR A 12 -26.78 -10.45 -46.46
N VAL A 13 -26.70 -10.75 -45.15
CA VAL A 13 -25.88 -11.86 -44.63
C VAL A 13 -26.82 -12.99 -44.25
N ALA A 14 -26.58 -14.14 -44.87
CA ALA A 14 -27.40 -15.34 -44.79
C ALA A 14 -27.38 -15.97 -43.40
N ARG A 15 -28.56 -16.39 -42.93
CA ARG A 15 -28.74 -17.36 -41.86
C ARG A 15 -28.24 -18.73 -42.33
N LEU A 16 -27.28 -19.31 -41.62
CA LEU A 16 -26.98 -20.73 -41.71
C LEU A 16 -27.51 -21.42 -40.45
N SER A 17 -28.36 -22.40 -40.69
CA SER A 17 -29.03 -23.28 -39.74
C SER A 17 -28.05 -24.19 -39.00
N ALA A 18 -28.40 -24.48 -37.75
CA ALA A 18 -27.80 -25.49 -36.90
C ALA A 18 -27.74 -26.87 -37.60
N SER A 19 -26.57 -27.48 -37.56
CA SER A 19 -26.33 -28.89 -37.88
C SER A 19 -25.09 -29.34 -37.11
N GLU A 20 -25.20 -30.53 -36.55
CA GLU A 20 -24.37 -31.21 -35.56
C GLU A 20 -22.86 -31.20 -35.86
N ALA A 21 -22.04 -31.03 -34.81
CA ALA A 21 -20.62 -31.37 -34.82
C ALA A 21 -20.15 -31.85 -33.43
N PRO A 22 -19.15 -32.75 -33.38
CA PRO A 22 -19.05 -33.81 -32.37
C PRO A 22 -18.25 -33.43 -31.12
N ALA A 23 -18.45 -34.21 -30.05
CA ALA A 23 -17.69 -34.17 -28.80
C ALA A 23 -16.17 -34.15 -29.04
N ARG A 24 -15.55 -32.97 -28.87
CA ARG A 24 -14.09 -32.82 -28.82
C ARG A 24 -13.63 -33.04 -27.38
N ARG A 25 -12.97 -34.18 -27.16
CA ARG A 25 -12.06 -34.37 -26.01
C ARG A 25 -10.94 -33.33 -26.14
N LEU A 26 -10.89 -32.37 -25.24
CA LEU A 26 -9.77 -31.46 -25.07
C LEU A 26 -8.63 -32.20 -24.35
N SER A 27 -7.72 -32.78 -25.11
CA SER A 27 -6.40 -33.18 -24.60
C SER A 27 -5.47 -31.98 -24.68
N ALA A 28 -5.36 -31.22 -23.58
CA ALA A 28 -4.33 -30.21 -23.45
C ALA A 28 -2.98 -30.91 -23.16
N SER A 29 -2.05 -30.76 -24.10
CA SER A 29 -0.65 -31.22 -23.96
C SER A 29 0.23 -30.01 -23.66
N ILE A 30 0.53 -29.81 -22.38
CA ILE A 30 1.61 -28.94 -21.88
C ILE A 30 2.27 -29.74 -20.75
N GLY A 31 3.60 -29.82 -20.75
CA GLY A 31 4.41 -30.81 -20.02
C GLY A 31 4.43 -30.76 -18.48
N GLY A 32 3.32 -30.43 -17.81
CA GLY A 32 3.11 -30.55 -16.36
C GLY A 32 2.03 -31.56 -15.94
N THR A 33 1.41 -32.26 -16.91
CA THR A 33 0.17 -33.02 -16.68
C THR A 33 0.32 -34.31 -15.87
N THR A 34 1.51 -34.93 -15.82
CA THR A 34 1.65 -36.28 -15.22
C THR A 34 1.69 -36.27 -13.69
N GLU A 35 2.22 -35.21 -13.08
CA GLU A 35 2.31 -35.09 -11.62
C GLU A 35 1.01 -34.54 -11.01
N MET A 36 0.42 -33.53 -11.65
CA MET A 36 -0.88 -32.96 -11.26
C MET A 36 -2.02 -33.96 -11.43
N SER A 37 -2.02 -34.75 -12.52
CA SER A 37 -2.94 -35.87 -12.73
C SER A 37 -2.80 -36.97 -11.67
N LYS A 38 -1.56 -37.23 -11.20
CA LYS A 38 -1.31 -38.17 -10.10
C LYS A 38 -1.82 -37.63 -8.76
N ARG A 39 -1.61 -36.34 -8.45
CA ARG A 39 -2.07 -35.71 -7.21
C ARG A 39 -3.60 -35.65 -7.10
N VAL A 40 -4.31 -35.30 -8.18
CA VAL A 40 -5.80 -35.29 -8.21
C VAL A 40 -6.37 -36.70 -8.03
N ASN A 41 -5.68 -37.75 -8.49
CA ASN A 41 -6.21 -39.11 -8.47
C ASN A 41 -5.86 -39.92 -7.21
N ALA A 42 -5.23 -39.31 -6.21
CA ALA A 42 -4.92 -40.00 -4.96
C ALA A 42 -6.21 -40.34 -4.18
N PRO A 43 -6.43 -41.61 -3.78
CA PRO A 43 -7.67 -42.02 -3.11
C PRO A 43 -7.91 -41.22 -1.85
N THR A 44 -9.11 -40.69 -1.65
CA THR A 44 -9.36 -39.67 -0.65
C THR A 44 -10.69 -39.88 0.09
N ILE A 45 -10.64 -39.79 1.42
CA ILE A 45 -11.80 -39.84 2.31
C ILE A 45 -11.95 -38.47 2.96
N LEU A 46 -13.09 -37.82 2.69
CA LEU A 46 -13.49 -36.58 3.35
C LEU A 46 -14.43 -36.90 4.52
N VAL A 47 -14.00 -36.62 5.73
CA VAL A 47 -14.83 -36.77 6.94
C VAL A 47 -15.34 -35.39 7.34
N VAL A 48 -16.66 -35.20 7.39
CA VAL A 48 -17.29 -33.93 7.77
C VAL A 48 -17.90 -34.05 9.16
N PHE A 49 -17.29 -33.41 10.15
CA PHE A 49 -17.88 -33.26 11.48
C PHE A 49 -18.99 -32.22 11.43
N GLY A 50 -20.15 -32.52 12.00
CA GLY A 50 -21.31 -31.63 11.91
C GLY A 50 -22.10 -31.81 10.61
N ALA A 51 -22.05 -33.00 10.01
CA ALA A 51 -22.65 -33.32 8.70
C ALA A 51 -24.18 -33.11 8.59
N THR A 52 -24.88 -32.82 9.68
CA THR A 52 -26.31 -32.52 9.70
C THR A 52 -26.61 -31.03 9.89
N GLY A 53 -25.59 -30.17 9.81
CA GLY A 53 -25.66 -28.73 10.05
C GLY A 53 -25.89 -27.89 8.79
N ASP A 54 -26.11 -26.59 8.98
CA ASP A 54 -26.45 -25.64 7.91
C ASP A 54 -25.31 -25.47 6.89
N LEU A 55 -24.04 -25.46 7.33
CA LEU A 55 -22.88 -25.34 6.43
C LEU A 55 -22.79 -26.51 5.44
N MET A 56 -23.12 -27.72 5.89
CA MET A 56 -23.16 -28.91 5.03
C MET A 56 -24.17 -28.73 3.89
N ALA A 57 -25.38 -28.28 4.23
CA ALA A 57 -26.46 -28.08 3.27
C ALA A 57 -26.20 -26.88 2.33
N ARG A 58 -25.71 -25.76 2.86
CA ARG A 58 -25.59 -24.52 2.08
C ARG A 58 -24.35 -24.49 1.20
N LYS A 59 -23.24 -25.07 1.64
CA LYS A 59 -21.91 -24.90 1.03
C LYS A 59 -21.23 -26.22 0.67
N ILE A 60 -21.04 -27.15 1.62
CA ILE A 60 -20.19 -28.35 1.40
C ILE A 60 -20.80 -29.30 0.35
N VAL A 61 -22.05 -29.75 0.52
CA VAL A 61 -22.69 -30.66 -0.46
C VAL A 61 -22.75 -30.05 -1.86
N PRO A 62 -23.22 -28.79 -2.04
CA PRO A 62 -23.20 -28.13 -3.35
C PRO A 62 -21.80 -28.06 -3.97
N SER A 63 -20.77 -27.77 -3.18
CA SER A 63 -19.39 -27.71 -3.65
C SER A 63 -18.85 -29.08 -4.08
N ILE A 64 -19.07 -30.14 -3.30
CA ILE A 64 -18.68 -31.50 -3.68
C ILE A 64 -19.43 -31.93 -4.95
N PHE A 65 -20.71 -31.59 -5.08
CA PHE A 65 -21.49 -31.89 -6.27
C PHE A 65 -20.96 -31.18 -7.51
N HIS A 66 -20.57 -29.90 -7.38
CA HIS A 66 -19.93 -29.16 -8.46
C HIS A 66 -18.59 -29.80 -8.87
N LEU A 67 -17.72 -30.15 -7.92
CA LEU A 67 -16.45 -30.82 -8.22
C LEU A 67 -16.67 -32.19 -8.88
N TRP A 68 -17.63 -32.97 -8.39
CA TRP A 68 -17.99 -34.28 -8.94
C TRP A 68 -18.49 -34.19 -10.38
N ARG A 69 -19.41 -33.25 -10.68
CA ARG A 69 -19.96 -33.05 -12.03
C ARG A 69 -18.94 -32.61 -13.07
N ASN A 70 -17.84 -32.02 -12.63
CA ASN A 70 -16.77 -31.53 -13.49
C ASN A 70 -15.54 -32.47 -13.50
N ASP A 71 -15.66 -33.69 -12.96
CA ASP A 71 -14.56 -34.67 -12.87
C ASP A 71 -13.30 -34.13 -12.16
N LEU A 72 -13.49 -33.27 -11.15
CA LEU A 72 -12.42 -32.63 -10.37
C LEU A 72 -12.13 -33.34 -9.03
N LEU A 73 -12.88 -34.38 -8.69
CA LEU A 73 -12.61 -35.21 -7.51
C LEU A 73 -11.75 -36.43 -7.88
N PRO A 74 -10.99 -37.01 -6.92
CA PRO A 74 -10.32 -38.28 -7.14
C PRO A 74 -11.29 -39.37 -7.56
N ASN A 75 -10.86 -40.26 -8.47
CA ASN A 75 -11.67 -41.41 -8.91
C ASN A 75 -12.17 -42.27 -7.73
N GLN A 76 -11.33 -42.42 -6.71
CA GLN A 76 -11.66 -43.09 -5.46
C GLN A 76 -11.91 -42.04 -4.37
N PHE A 77 -13.17 -41.64 -4.21
CA PHE A 77 -13.59 -40.64 -3.24
C PHE A 77 -14.78 -41.09 -2.40
N ARG A 78 -14.76 -40.80 -1.10
CA ARG A 78 -15.87 -41.02 -0.17
C ARG A 78 -16.04 -39.85 0.79
N VAL A 79 -17.29 -39.60 1.18
CA VAL A 79 -17.67 -38.63 2.20
C VAL A 79 -18.26 -39.36 3.40
N VAL A 80 -17.65 -39.19 4.57
CA VAL A 80 -18.14 -39.73 5.84
C VAL A 80 -18.75 -38.59 6.64
N GLY A 81 -20.08 -38.59 6.79
CA GLY A 81 -20.76 -37.64 7.66
C GLY A 81 -20.66 -38.09 9.12
N PHE A 82 -20.11 -37.25 10.00
CA PHE A 82 -20.03 -37.54 11.44
C PHE A 82 -20.96 -36.63 12.23
N SER A 83 -21.96 -37.20 12.90
CA SER A 83 -22.91 -36.45 13.74
C SER A 83 -23.58 -37.33 14.79
N ARG A 84 -24.20 -36.66 15.78
CA ARG A 84 -24.86 -37.29 16.93
C ARG A 84 -26.24 -37.87 16.63
N ARG A 85 -26.84 -37.54 15.48
CA ARG A 85 -28.21 -38.01 15.14
C ARG A 85 -28.18 -39.50 14.87
N ASP A 86 -29.25 -40.19 15.27
CA ASP A 86 -29.40 -41.62 15.05
C ASP A 86 -29.90 -41.86 13.61
N TRP A 87 -28.99 -41.73 12.65
CA TRP A 87 -29.24 -41.87 11.20
C TRP A 87 -28.49 -43.07 10.65
N SER A 88 -29.10 -43.75 9.68
CA SER A 88 -28.46 -44.71 8.79
C SER A 88 -27.76 -44.03 7.61
N ASP A 89 -27.01 -44.79 6.82
CA ASP A 89 -26.49 -44.35 5.51
C ASP A 89 -27.63 -43.87 4.60
N GLU A 90 -28.76 -44.58 4.59
CA GLU A 90 -29.94 -44.24 3.79
C GLU A 90 -30.58 -42.92 4.24
N ASP A 91 -30.65 -42.66 5.54
CA ASP A 91 -31.17 -41.40 6.08
C ASP A 91 -30.26 -40.23 5.68
N PHE A 92 -28.94 -40.42 5.79
CA PHE A 92 -27.97 -39.39 5.42
C PHE A 92 -27.98 -39.10 3.91
N ARG A 93 -28.02 -40.14 3.07
CA ARG A 93 -28.19 -39.99 1.61
C ARG A 93 -29.51 -39.30 1.27
N SER A 94 -30.58 -39.60 1.98
CA SER A 94 -31.88 -38.93 1.81
C SER A 94 -31.77 -37.43 2.13
N HIS A 95 -31.06 -37.06 3.20
CA HIS A 95 -30.80 -35.67 3.53
C HIS A 95 -29.99 -34.94 2.45
N VAL A 96 -28.91 -35.56 1.95
CA VAL A 96 -28.11 -35.03 0.83
C VAL A 96 -28.96 -34.87 -0.44
N LYS A 97 -29.82 -35.84 -0.73
CA LYS A 97 -30.76 -35.79 -1.86
C LYS A 97 -31.73 -34.61 -1.75
N THR A 98 -32.25 -34.31 -0.56
CA THR A 98 -33.08 -33.12 -0.33
C THR A 98 -32.32 -31.84 -0.61
N ILE A 99 -31.08 -31.72 -0.12
CA ILE A 99 -30.22 -30.54 -0.38
C ILE A 99 -30.02 -30.31 -1.88
N LEU A 100 -29.74 -31.40 -2.63
CA LEU A 100 -29.56 -31.32 -4.07
C LEU A 100 -30.84 -30.98 -4.80
N ALA A 101 -31.98 -31.54 -4.42
CA ALA A 101 -33.27 -31.24 -5.04
C ALA A 101 -33.65 -29.76 -4.91
N GLU A 102 -33.29 -29.12 -3.79
CA GLU A 102 -33.53 -27.69 -3.57
C GLU A 102 -32.62 -26.79 -4.41
N LYS A 103 -31.35 -27.16 -4.60
CA LYS A 103 -30.34 -26.31 -5.28
C LYS A 103 -30.13 -26.64 -6.76
N TYR A 104 -30.39 -27.87 -7.16
CA TYR A 104 -30.17 -28.41 -8.50
C TYR A 104 -31.34 -29.30 -8.93
N PRO A 105 -32.55 -28.72 -9.15
CA PRO A 105 -33.76 -29.48 -9.44
C PRO A 105 -33.68 -30.32 -10.72
N ASP A 106 -32.84 -29.92 -11.68
CA ASP A 106 -32.66 -30.59 -12.97
C ASP A 106 -31.47 -31.57 -13.01
N ALA A 107 -30.86 -31.89 -11.85
CA ALA A 107 -29.74 -32.80 -11.79
C ALA A 107 -30.13 -34.24 -12.18
N ALA A 108 -29.56 -34.74 -13.28
CA ALA A 108 -29.65 -36.15 -13.67
C ALA A 108 -28.62 -37.01 -12.90
N ASP A 109 -28.90 -38.31 -12.76
CA ASP A 109 -27.96 -39.32 -12.23
C ASP A 109 -27.40 -39.06 -10.81
N VAL A 110 -28.21 -38.46 -9.93
CA VAL A 110 -27.85 -38.15 -8.53
C VAL A 110 -27.51 -39.39 -7.71
N GLU A 111 -28.01 -40.57 -8.07
CA GLU A 111 -27.78 -41.81 -7.31
C GLU A 111 -26.29 -42.22 -7.26
N ALA A 112 -25.55 -42.00 -8.34
CA ALA A 112 -24.10 -42.26 -8.37
C ALA A 112 -23.33 -41.32 -7.42
N PHE A 113 -23.79 -40.08 -7.31
CA PHE A 113 -23.25 -39.11 -6.36
C PHE A 113 -23.60 -39.46 -4.90
N LEU A 114 -24.84 -39.88 -4.63
CA LEU A 114 -25.25 -40.29 -3.28
C LEU A 114 -24.47 -41.51 -2.77
N ALA A 115 -24.03 -42.39 -3.66
CA ALA A 115 -23.18 -43.53 -3.31
C ALA A 115 -21.80 -43.13 -2.75
N LEU A 116 -21.39 -41.87 -2.88
CA LEU A 116 -20.18 -41.34 -2.25
C LEU A 116 -20.34 -41.17 -0.73
N PHE A 117 -21.57 -41.05 -0.23
CA PHE A 117 -21.86 -40.66 1.15
C PHE A 117 -22.15 -41.88 2.03
N ILE A 118 -21.52 -41.89 3.20
CA ILE A 118 -21.77 -42.80 4.32
C ILE A 118 -21.87 -42.01 5.62
N TYR A 119 -22.47 -42.59 6.66
CA TYR A 119 -22.72 -41.93 7.92
C TYR A 119 -22.08 -42.67 9.09
N GLN A 120 -21.35 -41.93 9.93
CA GLN A 120 -20.82 -42.41 11.19
C GLN A 120 -21.55 -41.68 12.34
N ARG A 121 -22.29 -42.45 13.13
CA ARG A 121 -22.90 -41.93 14.35
C ARG A 121 -21.84 -41.80 15.44
N GLY A 122 -21.84 -40.66 16.13
CA GLY A 122 -20.99 -40.43 17.29
C GLY A 122 -21.16 -39.04 17.88
N THR A 123 -20.81 -38.88 19.15
CA THR A 123 -20.62 -37.56 19.75
C THR A 123 -19.15 -37.15 19.71
N PHE A 124 -18.85 -35.85 19.74
CA PHE A 124 -17.47 -35.37 19.66
C PHE A 124 -16.60 -35.81 20.84
N ALA A 125 -17.20 -36.09 22.01
CA ALA A 125 -16.49 -36.54 23.21
C ALA A 125 -16.32 -38.07 23.30
N GLU A 126 -16.96 -38.84 22.41
CA GLU A 126 -17.02 -40.29 22.52
C GLU A 126 -15.84 -40.96 21.80
N ALA A 127 -14.78 -41.29 22.53
CA ALA A 127 -13.56 -41.91 21.98
C ALA A 127 -13.83 -43.20 21.17
N GLU A 128 -14.85 -43.99 21.53
CA GLU A 128 -15.23 -45.20 20.78
C GLU A 128 -15.72 -44.88 19.36
N ALA A 129 -16.41 -43.76 19.17
CA ALA A 129 -16.87 -43.33 17.86
C ALA A 129 -15.71 -43.01 16.91
N TYR A 130 -14.57 -42.52 17.45
CA TYR A 130 -13.37 -42.25 16.67
C TYR A 130 -12.59 -43.53 16.34
N ARG A 131 -12.59 -44.53 17.23
CA ARG A 131 -12.08 -45.87 16.91
C ARG A 131 -12.90 -46.51 15.79
N SER A 132 -14.23 -46.47 15.89
CA SER A 132 -15.13 -46.92 14.82
C SER A 132 -14.90 -46.16 13.50
N LEU A 133 -14.67 -44.85 13.56
CA LEU A 133 -14.35 -44.04 12.37
C LEU A 133 -13.03 -44.47 11.73
N ALA A 134 -12.02 -44.84 12.53
CA ALA A 134 -10.76 -45.39 12.03
C ALA A 134 -10.97 -46.72 11.32
N ASP A 135 -11.78 -47.62 11.89
CA ASP A 135 -12.13 -48.90 11.28
C ASP A 135 -12.90 -48.72 9.96
N VAL A 136 -13.87 -47.79 9.92
CA VAL A 136 -14.60 -47.44 8.69
C VAL A 136 -13.65 -46.90 7.62
N SER A 137 -12.74 -45.99 8.00
CA SER A 137 -11.76 -45.41 7.07
C SER A 137 -10.81 -46.47 6.52
N ALA A 138 -10.35 -47.40 7.38
CA ALA A 138 -9.52 -48.53 6.98
C ALA A 138 -10.27 -49.52 6.06
N GLY A 139 -11.55 -49.77 6.34
CA GLY A 139 -12.42 -50.59 5.50
C GLY A 139 -12.60 -50.01 4.10
N ILE A 140 -12.80 -48.70 3.98
CA ILE A 140 -12.88 -48.00 2.69
C ILE A 140 -11.55 -48.13 1.93
N ALA A 141 -10.43 -47.82 2.59
CA ALA A 141 -9.10 -47.93 1.98
C ALA A 141 -8.80 -49.36 1.50
N SER A 142 -9.13 -50.37 2.30
CA SER A 142 -9.00 -51.78 1.92
C SER A 142 -9.89 -52.16 0.74
N SER A 143 -11.09 -51.59 0.62
CA SER A 143 -11.98 -51.83 -0.53
C SER A 143 -11.44 -51.27 -1.85
N TRP A 144 -10.53 -50.30 -1.75
CA TRP A 144 -9.86 -49.67 -2.88
C TRP A 144 -8.50 -50.28 -3.22
N ASP A 145 -8.01 -51.20 -2.40
CA ASP A 145 -6.65 -51.75 -2.45
C ASP A 145 -5.58 -50.64 -2.51
N ALA A 146 -5.80 -49.57 -1.74
CA ALA A 146 -4.96 -48.37 -1.81
C ALA A 146 -4.82 -47.65 -0.47
N CYS A 147 -3.72 -46.91 -0.33
CA CYS A 147 -3.53 -45.91 0.72
C CYS A 147 -4.53 -44.77 0.49
N ALA A 148 -5.45 -44.56 1.45
CA ALA A 148 -6.43 -43.48 1.36
C ALA A 148 -6.00 -42.26 2.19
N ASN A 149 -5.92 -41.11 1.53
CA ASN A 149 -5.75 -39.81 2.16
C ASN A 149 -6.99 -39.43 2.97
N LYS A 150 -6.79 -38.64 4.02
CA LYS A 150 -7.87 -38.20 4.91
C LYS A 150 -7.96 -36.68 4.97
N LEU A 151 -9.14 -36.13 4.72
CA LEU A 151 -9.47 -34.74 4.99
C LEU A 151 -10.53 -34.68 6.08
N PHE A 152 -10.26 -33.98 7.17
CA PHE A 152 -11.22 -33.75 8.24
C PHE A 152 -11.73 -32.32 8.16
N TYR A 153 -13.02 -32.14 7.84
CA TYR A 153 -13.68 -30.84 7.83
C TYR A 153 -14.41 -30.62 9.15
N LEU A 154 -13.99 -29.63 9.93
CA LEU A 154 -14.62 -29.27 11.20
C LEU A 154 -15.75 -28.24 10.99
N ALA A 155 -16.90 -28.69 10.46
CA ALA A 155 -18.10 -27.85 10.28
C ALA A 155 -18.90 -27.74 11.59
N VAL A 156 -18.21 -27.37 12.67
CA VAL A 156 -18.72 -27.34 14.04
C VAL A 156 -18.29 -26.06 14.75
N PRO A 157 -18.97 -25.66 15.83
CA PRO A 157 -18.56 -24.53 16.66
C PRO A 157 -17.14 -24.71 17.26
N PRO A 158 -16.32 -23.65 17.35
CA PRO A 158 -14.91 -23.72 17.79
C PRO A 158 -14.67 -24.36 19.16
N GLU A 159 -15.64 -24.27 20.08
CA GLU A 159 -15.56 -24.90 21.40
C GLU A 159 -15.41 -26.43 21.37
N ASN A 160 -15.69 -27.05 20.21
CA ASN A 160 -15.53 -28.49 20.03
C ASN A 160 -14.17 -28.87 19.40
N TYR A 161 -13.37 -27.91 18.93
CA TYR A 161 -12.13 -28.20 18.19
C TYR A 161 -11.13 -28.98 19.03
N GLU A 162 -10.89 -28.56 20.27
CA GLU A 162 -9.99 -29.26 21.21
C GLU A 162 -10.39 -30.73 21.40
N THR A 163 -11.65 -30.99 21.70
CA THR A 163 -12.15 -32.35 21.93
C THR A 163 -12.01 -33.21 20.67
N ILE A 164 -12.36 -32.67 19.49
CA ILE A 164 -12.28 -33.42 18.24
C ILE A 164 -10.82 -33.71 17.87
N LEU A 165 -9.94 -32.73 17.96
CA LEU A 165 -8.54 -32.87 17.57
C LEU A 165 -7.80 -33.87 18.48
N HIS A 166 -8.05 -33.84 19.80
CA HIS A 166 -7.49 -34.85 20.70
C HIS A 166 -7.98 -36.26 20.36
N ASN A 167 -9.28 -36.44 20.16
CA ASN A 167 -9.83 -37.76 19.81
C ASN A 167 -9.33 -38.27 18.45
N LEU A 168 -9.13 -37.38 17.47
CA LEU A 168 -8.51 -37.72 16.18
C LEU A 168 -7.07 -38.21 16.38
N ALA A 169 -6.28 -37.50 17.20
CA ALA A 169 -4.89 -37.85 17.47
C ALA A 169 -4.76 -39.16 18.27
N GLU A 170 -5.52 -39.33 19.35
CA GLU A 170 -5.51 -40.54 20.18
C GLU A 170 -5.96 -41.79 19.40
N SER A 171 -6.89 -41.62 18.46
CA SER A 171 -7.35 -42.70 17.57
C SER A 171 -6.43 -42.91 16.36
N LYS A 172 -5.28 -42.23 16.30
CA LYS A 172 -4.30 -42.27 15.19
C LYS A 172 -4.88 -41.90 13.82
N LEU A 173 -6.01 -41.20 13.80
CA LEU A 173 -6.64 -40.73 12.58
C LEU A 173 -5.84 -39.60 11.92
N THR A 174 -5.04 -38.86 12.69
CA THR A 174 -4.14 -37.79 12.20
C THR A 174 -2.89 -38.30 11.48
N ALA A 175 -2.52 -39.58 11.66
CA ALA A 175 -1.37 -40.17 11.01
C ALA A 175 -1.68 -40.48 9.52
N PRO A 176 -0.80 -40.14 8.58
CA PRO A 176 -0.99 -40.51 7.17
C PRO A 176 -0.94 -42.03 7.00
N CYS A 177 -1.59 -42.56 5.94
CA CYS A 177 -1.54 -43.98 5.64
C CYS A 177 -0.15 -44.46 5.15
N SER A 178 0.68 -43.54 4.67
CA SER A 178 2.08 -43.74 4.26
C SER A 178 2.83 -42.43 4.45
N GLU A 179 4.05 -42.46 5.01
CA GLU A 179 4.88 -41.25 5.15
C GLU A 179 5.33 -40.66 3.82
N ALA A 180 5.44 -41.50 2.77
CA ALA A 180 5.93 -41.09 1.45
C ALA A 180 4.81 -40.67 0.49
N GLU A 181 3.59 -41.22 0.66
CA GLU A 181 2.52 -41.10 -0.34
C GLU A 181 1.17 -40.63 0.24
N GLY A 182 0.97 -40.74 1.55
CA GLY A 182 -0.30 -40.42 2.20
C GLY A 182 -0.27 -39.07 2.92
N TYR A 183 -1.41 -38.40 2.98
CA TYR A 183 -1.58 -37.20 3.80
C TYR A 183 -2.81 -37.30 4.71
N THR A 184 -2.78 -36.49 5.75
CA THR A 184 -3.94 -36.17 6.56
C THR A 184 -4.00 -34.67 6.77
N ARG A 185 -5.14 -34.06 6.46
CA ARG A 185 -5.35 -32.61 6.51
C ARG A 185 -6.61 -32.30 7.32
N VAL A 186 -6.61 -31.16 8.00
CA VAL A 186 -7.74 -30.68 8.80
C VAL A 186 -8.13 -29.28 8.33
N LEU A 187 -9.38 -29.14 7.91
CA LEU A 187 -9.98 -27.88 7.53
C LEU A 187 -10.75 -27.32 8.71
N ILE A 188 -10.41 -26.09 9.10
CA ILE A 188 -11.02 -25.40 10.24
C ILE A 188 -11.63 -24.07 9.79
N GLU A 189 -12.83 -23.81 10.29
CA GLU A 189 -13.59 -22.59 10.01
C GLU A 189 -13.24 -21.48 11.00
N LYS A 190 -13.49 -20.24 10.59
CA LYS A 190 -13.44 -19.10 11.50
C LYS A 190 -14.55 -19.21 12.57
N PRO A 191 -14.36 -18.68 13.79
CA PRO A 191 -13.25 -17.82 14.23
C PRO A 191 -12.00 -18.58 14.71
N PHE A 192 -10.81 -18.05 14.37
CA PHE A 192 -9.51 -18.55 14.85
C PHE A 192 -9.10 -17.85 16.15
N GLY A 193 -9.82 -18.16 17.23
CA GLY A 193 -9.78 -17.39 18.48
C GLY A 193 -10.67 -16.13 18.42
N HIS A 194 -10.73 -15.40 19.54
CA HIS A 194 -11.49 -14.16 19.70
C HIS A 194 -10.64 -12.96 20.15
N ASP A 195 -9.37 -13.23 20.43
CA ASP A 195 -8.31 -12.32 20.81
C ASP A 195 -6.94 -12.99 20.57
N VAL A 196 -5.84 -12.28 20.83
CA VAL A 196 -4.45 -12.77 20.74
C VAL A 196 -4.23 -13.98 21.65
N ALA A 197 -4.82 -14.00 22.85
CA ALA A 197 -4.58 -15.07 23.83
C ALA A 197 -5.21 -16.40 23.40
N SER A 198 -6.49 -16.36 23.01
CA SER A 198 -7.27 -17.52 22.57
C SER A 198 -6.84 -18.02 21.18
N SER A 199 -6.43 -17.14 20.27
CA SER A 199 -5.85 -17.55 18.98
C SER A 199 -4.53 -18.29 19.18
N LYS A 200 -3.66 -17.78 20.08
CA LYS A 200 -2.43 -18.46 20.46
C LYS A 200 -2.68 -19.84 21.08
N GLN A 201 -3.68 -19.98 21.96
CA GLN A 201 -4.06 -21.27 22.54
C GLN A 201 -4.51 -22.28 21.47
N LEU A 202 -5.33 -21.84 20.50
CA LEU A 202 -5.75 -22.68 19.38
C LEU A 202 -4.56 -23.09 18.51
N ASP A 203 -3.64 -22.16 18.22
CA ASP A 203 -2.43 -22.46 17.46
C ASP A 203 -1.50 -23.44 18.18
N GLU A 204 -1.30 -23.30 19.49
CA GLU A 204 -0.51 -24.23 20.32
C GLU A 204 -1.11 -25.64 20.34
N LEU A 205 -2.44 -25.74 20.45
CA LEU A 205 -3.18 -26.99 20.35
C LEU A 205 -2.96 -27.65 18.98
N LEU A 206 -3.14 -26.89 17.89
CA LEU A 206 -2.96 -27.40 16.54
C LEU A 206 -1.51 -27.85 16.29
N ALA A 207 -0.53 -27.04 16.67
CA ALA A 207 0.90 -27.34 16.49
C ALA A 207 1.37 -28.55 17.31
N THR A 208 0.70 -28.86 18.42
CA THR A 208 1.00 -30.06 19.23
C THR A 208 0.53 -31.34 18.54
N LEU A 209 -0.50 -31.26 17.69
CA LEU A 209 -1.18 -32.43 17.11
C LEU A 209 -0.95 -32.62 15.61
N LEU A 210 -0.59 -31.55 14.90
CA LEU A 210 -0.50 -31.49 13.44
C LEU A 210 0.69 -30.62 13.01
N ARG A 211 1.26 -30.92 11.83
CA ARG A 211 2.19 -30.01 11.15
C ARG A 211 1.42 -28.90 10.44
N GLU A 212 2.04 -27.73 10.22
CA GLU A 212 1.38 -26.58 9.57
C GLU A 212 0.87 -26.90 8.14
N GLU A 213 1.59 -27.75 7.40
CA GLU A 213 1.17 -28.27 6.08
C GLU A 213 -0.11 -29.13 6.11
N GLN A 214 -0.56 -29.54 7.31
CA GLN A 214 -1.78 -30.31 7.51
C GLN A 214 -2.97 -29.42 7.91
N ILE A 215 -2.76 -28.14 8.20
CA ILE A 215 -3.76 -27.25 8.77
C ILE A 215 -4.29 -26.28 7.70
N TYR A 216 -5.59 -26.30 7.47
CA TYR A 216 -6.25 -25.53 6.41
C TYR A 216 -7.27 -24.58 7.06
N ARG A 217 -6.80 -23.37 7.42
CA ARG A 217 -7.61 -22.31 8.03
C ARG A 217 -8.40 -21.58 6.94
N ILE A 218 -9.72 -21.73 6.96
CA ILE A 218 -10.60 -21.19 5.93
C ILE A 218 -10.88 -19.71 6.16
N ASP A 219 -10.41 -18.88 5.22
CA ASP A 219 -11.02 -17.60 4.89
C ASP A 219 -11.55 -17.69 3.44
N HIS A 220 -12.87 -17.84 3.30
CA HIS A 220 -13.50 -18.01 2.00
C HIS A 220 -13.34 -16.81 1.04
N TYR A 221 -12.92 -15.63 1.51
CA TYR A 221 -12.61 -14.52 0.60
C TYR A 221 -11.35 -14.80 -0.23
N LEU A 222 -10.34 -15.48 0.33
CA LEU A 222 -9.13 -15.86 -0.42
C LEU A 222 -9.42 -16.83 -1.58
N ALA A 223 -10.57 -17.51 -1.55
CA ALA A 223 -11.03 -18.39 -2.62
C ALA A 223 -11.88 -17.68 -3.69
N LYS A 224 -12.08 -16.36 -3.59
CA LYS A 224 -12.79 -15.59 -4.62
C LYS A 224 -11.89 -15.30 -5.80
N GLU A 225 -12.39 -15.58 -7.01
CA GLU A 225 -11.64 -15.50 -8.25
C GLU A 225 -10.95 -14.13 -8.46
N LEU A 226 -11.69 -13.03 -8.24
CA LEU A 226 -11.14 -11.69 -8.37
C LEU A 226 -9.97 -11.42 -7.40
N LEU A 227 -10.04 -11.94 -6.18
CA LEU A 227 -8.99 -11.76 -5.19
C LEU A 227 -7.72 -12.57 -5.54
N GLN A 228 -7.88 -13.78 -6.05
CA GLN A 228 -6.76 -14.56 -6.60
C GLN A 228 -6.15 -13.86 -7.83
N GLY A 229 -6.99 -13.27 -8.67
CA GLY A 229 -6.60 -12.48 -9.83
C GLY A 229 -5.72 -11.27 -9.52
N ILE A 230 -5.74 -10.74 -8.29
CA ILE A 230 -4.85 -9.64 -7.87
C ILE A 230 -3.38 -10.02 -8.03
N LEU A 231 -3.00 -11.28 -7.75
CA LEU A 231 -1.63 -11.75 -7.90
C LEU A 231 -1.17 -11.69 -9.36
N ALA A 232 -2.04 -12.12 -10.28
CA ALA A 232 -1.79 -12.03 -11.71
C ALA A 232 -1.74 -10.57 -12.17
N PHE A 233 -2.71 -9.76 -11.73
CA PHE A 233 -2.80 -8.34 -12.05
C PHE A 233 -1.54 -7.56 -11.65
N ARG A 234 -1.02 -7.80 -10.45
CA ARG A 234 0.18 -7.13 -9.95
C ARG A 234 1.44 -7.71 -10.57
N PHE A 235 1.74 -8.99 -10.34
CA PHE A 235 3.09 -9.50 -10.57
C PHE A 235 3.38 -9.98 -12.00
N HIS A 236 2.40 -9.93 -12.91
CA HIS A 236 2.61 -10.20 -14.35
C HIS A 236 2.51 -8.95 -15.23
N ASN A 237 2.24 -7.77 -14.66
CA ASN A 237 2.08 -6.53 -15.41
C ASN A 237 3.03 -5.44 -14.88
N ASP A 238 4.26 -5.41 -15.42
CA ASP A 238 5.30 -4.45 -15.01
C ASP A 238 4.86 -2.99 -15.12
N LEU A 239 3.99 -2.66 -16.10
CA LEU A 239 3.40 -1.33 -16.28
C LEU A 239 2.70 -0.82 -15.01
N LEU A 240 2.09 -1.72 -14.24
CA LEU A 240 1.33 -1.37 -13.04
C LEU A 240 2.16 -1.58 -11.77
N GLU A 241 2.92 -2.68 -11.70
CA GLU A 241 3.71 -3.01 -10.51
C GLU A 241 4.83 -1.98 -10.24
N SER A 242 5.40 -1.39 -11.28
CA SER A 242 6.41 -0.31 -11.17
C SER A 242 5.87 0.96 -10.51
N GLU A 243 4.55 1.16 -10.52
CA GLU A 243 3.87 2.30 -9.91
C GLU A 243 3.13 1.90 -8.62
N TRP A 244 3.37 0.69 -8.10
CA TRP A 244 2.60 0.10 -7.01
C TRP A 244 3.28 0.26 -5.65
N ASP A 245 3.58 1.50 -5.28
CA ASP A 245 4.21 1.87 -4.01
C ASP A 245 3.81 3.29 -3.54
N ARG A 246 4.36 3.74 -2.40
CA ARG A 246 4.11 5.07 -1.81
C ARG A 246 4.43 6.25 -2.73
N SER A 247 5.30 6.10 -3.71
CA SER A 247 5.71 7.18 -4.62
C SER A 247 4.62 7.51 -5.64
N ALA A 248 3.76 6.54 -5.97
CA ALA A 248 2.65 6.69 -6.91
C ALA A 248 1.28 6.57 -6.23
N ILE A 249 1.14 5.80 -5.16
CA ILE A 249 -0.12 5.57 -4.46
C ILE A 249 -0.34 6.62 -3.37
N GLU A 250 -1.48 7.32 -3.46
CA GLU A 250 -1.94 8.32 -2.50
C GLU A 250 -2.58 7.66 -1.29
N ARG A 251 -3.44 6.65 -1.52
CA ARG A 251 -4.17 5.93 -0.47
C ARG A 251 -4.82 4.65 -0.99
N ILE A 252 -5.19 3.78 -0.06
CA ILE A 252 -5.92 2.54 -0.31
C ILE A 252 -7.18 2.53 0.53
N ASP A 253 -8.34 2.33 -0.09
CA ASP A 253 -9.63 2.24 0.60
C ASP A 253 -10.24 0.84 0.35
N ILE A 254 -10.59 0.12 1.42
CA ILE A 254 -11.23 -1.21 1.35
C ILE A 254 -12.57 -1.15 2.06
N SER A 255 -13.63 -1.53 1.35
CA SER A 255 -15.01 -1.45 1.85
C SER A 255 -15.73 -2.79 1.70
N LEU A 256 -16.44 -3.21 2.75
CA LEU A 256 -17.34 -4.38 2.77
C LEU A 256 -18.66 -3.99 3.46
N LEU A 257 -19.59 -3.45 2.68
CA LEU A 257 -20.88 -2.92 3.12
C LEU A 257 -22.00 -3.88 2.73
N GLU A 258 -22.79 -4.30 3.71
CA GLU A 258 -23.86 -5.26 3.55
C GLU A 258 -25.23 -4.61 3.78
N THR A 259 -26.21 -5.01 2.97
CA THR A 259 -27.61 -4.60 3.13
C THR A 259 -28.33 -5.43 4.20
N LEU A 260 -27.85 -6.64 4.49
CA LEU A 260 -28.40 -7.52 5.52
C LEU A 260 -27.97 -7.11 6.93
N GLY A 261 -28.81 -7.39 7.92
CA GLY A 261 -28.54 -7.16 9.34
C GLY A 261 -27.93 -8.38 10.03
N ALA A 262 -27.99 -8.39 11.36
CA ALA A 262 -27.65 -9.57 12.15
C ALA A 262 -28.71 -10.69 12.08
N GLU A 263 -29.90 -10.40 11.53
CA GLU A 263 -31.00 -11.34 11.34
C GLU A 263 -31.28 -12.16 12.62
N ASN A 264 -31.38 -13.49 12.52
CA ASN A 264 -31.63 -14.39 13.65
C ASN A 264 -30.35 -14.81 14.40
N ARG A 265 -29.22 -14.11 14.20
CA ARG A 265 -27.91 -14.47 14.78
C ARG A 265 -27.51 -13.57 15.96
N GLY A 266 -28.47 -12.95 16.65
CA GLY A 266 -28.24 -12.03 17.77
C GLY A 266 -27.26 -12.57 18.80
N ALA A 267 -27.53 -13.76 19.35
CA ALA A 267 -26.71 -14.41 20.38
C ALA A 267 -25.23 -14.60 20.01
N PHE A 268 -24.95 -14.80 18.71
CA PHE A 268 -23.59 -14.96 18.19
C PHE A 268 -22.97 -13.60 17.86
N TYR A 269 -23.69 -12.78 17.07
CA TYR A 269 -23.17 -11.53 16.53
C TYR A 269 -22.86 -10.51 17.63
N ASP A 270 -23.67 -10.47 18.69
CA ASP A 270 -23.53 -9.51 19.79
C ASP A 270 -22.24 -9.70 20.60
N ARG A 271 -21.59 -10.87 20.51
CA ARG A 271 -20.30 -11.13 21.14
C ARG A 271 -19.10 -10.87 20.22
N VAL A 272 -19.36 -10.79 18.91
CA VAL A 272 -18.31 -10.72 17.88
C VAL A 272 -18.14 -9.28 17.41
N GLY A 273 -19.22 -8.64 16.98
CA GLY A 273 -19.19 -7.31 16.35
C GLY A 273 -18.61 -7.32 14.93
N THR A 274 -18.83 -6.24 14.19
CA THR A 274 -18.39 -6.16 12.78
C THR A 274 -16.87 -6.23 12.64
N LEU A 275 -16.10 -5.66 13.56
CA LEU A 275 -14.64 -5.65 13.44
C LEU A 275 -14.05 -7.07 13.52
N ARG A 276 -14.53 -7.93 14.42
CA ARG A 276 -14.09 -9.33 14.47
C ARG A 276 -14.71 -10.19 13.36
N ASP A 277 -15.97 -9.94 12.97
CA ASP A 277 -16.68 -10.78 12.01
C ASP A 277 -16.02 -10.75 10.62
N VAL A 278 -15.66 -9.55 10.14
CA VAL A 278 -15.13 -9.33 8.78
C VAL A 278 -13.89 -8.44 8.70
N GLY A 279 -13.65 -7.59 9.70
CA GLY A 279 -12.49 -6.69 9.71
C GLY A 279 -11.17 -7.41 9.98
N GLN A 280 -11.13 -8.24 11.02
CA GLN A 280 -9.96 -8.99 11.47
C GLN A 280 -9.48 -10.03 10.45
N ASN A 281 -10.37 -10.51 9.58
CA ASN A 281 -10.08 -11.55 8.59
C ASN A 281 -10.12 -10.98 7.16
N HIS A 282 -11.31 -10.88 6.57
CA HIS A 282 -11.51 -10.58 5.16
C HIS A 282 -10.87 -9.28 4.71
N LEU A 283 -11.07 -8.18 5.44
CA LEU A 283 -10.51 -6.88 5.06
C LEU A 283 -8.97 -6.87 5.14
N LEU A 284 -8.39 -7.50 6.16
CA LEU A 284 -6.93 -7.59 6.31
C LEU A 284 -6.32 -8.52 5.25
N GLN A 285 -6.99 -9.61 4.89
CA GLN A 285 -6.56 -10.48 3.79
C GLN A 285 -6.66 -9.78 2.42
N MET A 286 -7.71 -9.01 2.18
CA MET A 286 -7.83 -8.15 0.97
C MET A 286 -6.72 -7.10 0.91
N LEU A 287 -6.39 -6.48 2.04
CA LEU A 287 -5.23 -5.58 2.15
C LEU A 287 -3.95 -6.34 1.81
N ALA A 288 -3.74 -7.52 2.40
CA ALA A 288 -2.55 -8.32 2.18
C ALA A 288 -2.31 -8.62 0.70
N LEU A 289 -3.33 -9.04 -0.04
CA LEU A 289 -3.21 -9.32 -1.47
C LEU A 289 -2.83 -8.09 -2.30
N VAL A 290 -3.42 -6.92 -1.99
CA VAL A 290 -3.18 -5.70 -2.78
C VAL A 290 -1.86 -5.00 -2.46
N THR A 291 -1.27 -5.25 -1.28
CA THR A 291 -0.03 -4.55 -0.86
C THR A 291 1.18 -5.44 -0.61
N MET A 292 1.06 -6.76 -0.45
CA MET A 292 2.22 -7.62 -0.18
C MET A 292 3.32 -7.48 -1.24
N GLU A 293 4.56 -7.77 -0.84
CA GLU A 293 5.69 -7.82 -1.78
C GLU A 293 5.52 -8.93 -2.81
N LYS A 294 6.26 -8.83 -3.92
CA LYS A 294 6.34 -9.91 -4.90
C LYS A 294 6.95 -11.13 -4.20
N PRO A 295 6.24 -12.27 -4.13
CA PRO A 295 6.77 -13.47 -3.50
C PRO A 295 7.92 -14.04 -4.33
N GLU A 296 8.83 -14.76 -3.69
CA GLU A 296 9.98 -15.39 -4.36
C GLU A 296 9.56 -16.45 -5.40
N SER A 297 8.37 -17.03 -5.23
CA SER A 297 7.73 -17.96 -6.16
C SER A 297 6.20 -17.89 -6.02
N LEU A 298 5.48 -18.59 -6.91
CA LEU A 298 4.01 -18.75 -6.82
C LEU A 298 3.59 -19.96 -5.95
N GLU A 299 4.52 -20.57 -5.21
CA GLU A 299 4.20 -21.63 -4.27
C GLU A 299 3.47 -21.08 -3.04
N ALA A 300 2.60 -21.90 -2.46
CA ALA A 300 1.71 -21.51 -1.36
C ALA A 300 2.47 -20.87 -0.18
N ASP A 301 3.60 -21.44 0.22
CA ASP A 301 4.39 -20.94 1.35
C ASP A 301 4.97 -19.55 1.09
N ALA A 302 5.53 -19.31 -0.10
CA ALA A 302 6.09 -18.00 -0.46
C ALA A 302 5.02 -16.91 -0.50
N ILE A 303 3.81 -17.24 -1.00
CA ILE A 303 2.67 -16.31 -1.02
C ILE A 303 2.18 -16.03 0.41
N ARG A 304 1.99 -17.06 1.23
CA ARG A 304 1.54 -16.92 2.63
C ARG A 304 2.54 -16.11 3.46
N GLU A 305 3.83 -16.35 3.27
CA GLU A 305 4.89 -15.59 3.94
C GLU A 305 4.91 -14.12 3.50
N ALA A 306 4.69 -13.82 2.22
CA ALA A 306 4.57 -12.44 1.73
C ALA A 306 3.35 -11.71 2.36
N ARG A 307 2.20 -12.37 2.46
CA ARG A 307 1.01 -11.82 3.17
C ARG A 307 1.29 -11.61 4.65
N ALA A 308 1.86 -12.60 5.33
CA ALA A 308 2.19 -12.53 6.76
C ALA A 308 3.14 -11.37 7.07
N ARG A 309 4.22 -11.23 6.28
CA ARG A 309 5.22 -10.15 6.43
C ARG A 309 4.58 -8.78 6.34
N LEU A 310 3.69 -8.57 5.37
CA LEU A 310 3.00 -7.30 5.25
C LEU A 310 2.01 -7.07 6.40
N LEU A 311 1.21 -8.07 6.78
CA LEU A 311 0.29 -7.92 7.91
C LEU A 311 1.02 -7.55 9.21
N ALA A 312 2.23 -8.07 9.40
CA ALA A 312 3.10 -7.72 10.53
C ALA A 312 3.66 -6.27 10.46
N GLN A 313 3.62 -5.61 9.30
CA GLN A 313 4.01 -4.20 9.14
C GLN A 313 2.87 -3.23 9.48
N LEU A 314 1.65 -3.71 9.73
CA LEU A 314 0.56 -2.88 10.24
C LEU A 314 0.89 -2.43 11.65
N ARG A 315 0.92 -1.11 11.86
CA ARG A 315 1.21 -0.52 13.16
C ARG A 315 -0.03 -0.62 14.06
N PRO A 316 0.05 -1.28 15.23
CA PRO A 316 -1.04 -1.20 16.21
C PRO A 316 -1.27 0.25 16.64
N LEU A 317 -2.53 0.68 16.67
CA LEU A 317 -2.90 2.04 17.03
C LEU A 317 -2.79 2.28 18.53
N ARG A 318 -2.28 3.44 18.93
CA ARG A 318 -2.32 3.91 20.33
C ARG A 318 -3.75 4.32 20.71
N ALA A 319 -4.06 4.37 22.00
CA ALA A 319 -5.42 4.67 22.46
C ALA A 319 -5.96 6.03 21.95
N ASP A 320 -5.11 7.05 21.91
CA ASP A 320 -5.45 8.39 21.36
C ASP A 320 -5.64 8.38 19.84
N GLU A 321 -4.97 7.47 19.14
CA GLU A 321 -5.09 7.27 17.70
C GLU A 321 -6.36 6.48 17.37
N VAL A 322 -6.72 5.48 18.18
CA VAL A 322 -8.00 4.77 18.04
C VAL A 322 -9.16 5.76 18.17
N ALA A 323 -9.12 6.67 19.15
CA ALA A 323 -10.17 7.67 19.33
C ALA A 323 -10.32 8.63 18.12
N ARG A 324 -9.22 8.96 17.43
CA ARG A 324 -9.19 9.92 16.30
C ARG A 324 -9.37 9.29 14.93
N HIS A 325 -8.86 8.07 14.73
CA HIS A 325 -8.80 7.41 13.44
C HIS A 325 -9.81 6.28 13.29
N THR A 326 -10.69 6.08 14.27
CA THR A 326 -11.77 5.11 14.17
C THR A 326 -13.13 5.75 14.40
N TYR A 327 -14.12 5.20 13.70
CA TYR A 327 -15.53 5.47 13.90
C TYR A 327 -16.23 4.13 14.03
N ARG A 328 -17.13 4.03 15.00
CA ARG A 328 -17.96 2.83 15.20
C ARG A 328 -19.41 3.22 15.41
N GLY A 329 -20.32 2.37 14.95
CA GLY A 329 -21.74 2.61 15.15
C GLY A 329 -22.60 1.34 15.21
N GLN A 330 -23.84 1.51 15.66
CA GLN A 330 -24.85 0.48 15.79
C GLN A 330 -26.15 0.94 15.10
N TYR A 331 -26.75 0.11 14.24
CA TYR A 331 -27.97 0.53 13.54
C TYR A 331 -29.19 0.58 14.48
N ASP A 332 -30.10 1.50 14.20
CA ASP A 332 -31.38 1.59 14.91
C ASP A 332 -32.16 0.27 14.82
N GLY A 333 -32.57 -0.24 15.98
CA GLY A 333 -33.30 -1.51 16.10
C GLY A 333 -32.43 -2.75 16.33
N TYR A 334 -31.09 -2.63 16.36
CA TYR A 334 -30.22 -3.79 16.64
C TYR A 334 -30.53 -4.45 17.99
N ARG A 335 -30.70 -3.66 19.05
CA ARG A 335 -31.04 -4.14 20.41
C ARG A 335 -32.43 -4.78 20.53
N ALA A 336 -33.29 -4.60 19.53
CA ALA A 336 -34.61 -5.24 19.49
C ALA A 336 -34.56 -6.67 18.88
N ILE A 337 -33.40 -7.10 18.38
CA ILE A 337 -33.21 -8.45 17.82
C ILE A 337 -33.17 -9.47 18.97
N HIS A 338 -33.80 -10.62 18.74
CA HIS A 338 -33.79 -11.73 19.69
C HIS A 338 -32.35 -12.13 20.09
N ASP A 339 -32.13 -12.35 21.39
CA ASP A 339 -30.82 -12.66 22.01
C ASP A 339 -29.72 -11.59 21.88
N VAL A 340 -30.07 -10.33 21.58
CA VAL A 340 -29.16 -9.18 21.75
C VAL A 340 -29.40 -8.53 23.11
N ALA A 341 -28.34 -8.13 23.81
CA ALA A 341 -28.48 -7.47 25.10
C ALA A 341 -29.08 -6.06 24.97
N ASP A 342 -29.97 -5.67 25.90
CA ASP A 342 -30.62 -4.35 25.93
C ASP A 342 -29.62 -3.19 26.05
N ASP A 343 -28.47 -3.44 26.68
CA ASP A 343 -27.36 -2.49 26.86
C ASP A 343 -26.18 -2.78 25.92
N SER A 344 -26.39 -3.58 24.87
CA SER A 344 -25.34 -3.95 23.92
C SER A 344 -24.58 -2.74 23.38
N ARG A 345 -23.26 -2.82 23.50
CA ARG A 345 -22.31 -1.85 22.95
C ARG A 345 -21.59 -2.37 21.71
N THR A 346 -22.16 -3.36 21.03
CA THR A 346 -21.56 -4.02 19.87
C THR A 346 -21.71 -3.18 18.62
N GLU A 347 -20.62 -2.94 17.91
CA GLU A 347 -20.66 -2.22 16.64
C GLU A 347 -21.23 -3.11 15.52
N THR A 348 -22.14 -2.55 14.75
CA THR A 348 -22.64 -3.11 13.48
C THR A 348 -22.05 -2.41 12.27
N TYR A 349 -21.27 -1.35 12.50
CA TYR A 349 -20.53 -0.60 11.49
C TYR A 349 -19.21 -0.08 12.08
N PHE A 350 -18.13 -0.10 11.30
CA PHE A 350 -16.91 0.63 11.61
C PHE A 350 -16.25 1.24 10.37
N LYS A 351 -15.46 2.30 10.61
CA LYS A 351 -14.49 2.83 9.68
C LYS A 351 -13.20 3.12 10.43
N LEU A 352 -12.07 2.69 9.89
CA LEU A 352 -10.76 2.72 10.51
C LEU A 352 -9.76 3.27 9.50
N GLN A 353 -8.91 4.21 9.92
CA GLN A 353 -7.76 4.69 9.17
C GLN A 353 -6.48 4.25 9.85
N THR A 354 -5.54 3.73 9.08
CA THR A 354 -4.22 3.32 9.56
C THR A 354 -3.14 3.57 8.50
N THR A 355 -1.89 3.28 8.82
CA THR A 355 -0.76 3.29 7.90
C THR A 355 0.02 1.98 8.04
N MET A 356 0.76 1.63 6.99
CA MET A 356 1.73 0.55 7.02
C MET A 356 3.13 1.12 7.25
N THR A 357 4.01 0.34 7.86
CA THR A 357 5.44 0.66 7.99
C THR A 357 6.25 0.07 6.84
N GLY A 358 7.52 0.46 6.71
CA GLY A 358 8.43 -0.08 5.68
C GLY A 358 8.55 0.77 4.42
N PRO A 359 9.58 0.54 3.59
CA PRO A 359 9.99 1.45 2.52
C PRO A 359 8.93 1.60 1.43
N ARG A 360 8.18 0.53 1.12
CA ARG A 360 7.20 0.53 0.03
C ARG A 360 5.91 1.28 0.37
N TRP A 361 5.48 1.26 1.63
CA TRP A 361 4.14 1.71 2.02
C TRP A 361 4.09 2.75 3.14
N ALA A 362 5.23 3.12 3.71
CA ALA A 362 5.30 4.15 4.74
C ALA A 362 4.60 5.44 4.32
N GLY A 363 3.76 5.95 5.20
CA GLY A 363 2.97 7.17 4.99
C GLY A 363 1.73 7.00 4.09
N VAL A 364 1.50 5.86 3.45
CA VAL A 364 0.28 5.62 2.67
C VAL A 364 -0.89 5.29 3.60
N PRO A 365 -1.94 6.12 3.67
CA PRO A 365 -3.11 5.84 4.48
C PRO A 365 -3.93 4.70 3.87
N VAL A 366 -4.35 3.80 4.75
CA VAL A 366 -5.26 2.68 4.47
C VAL A 366 -6.55 2.91 5.23
N THR A 367 -7.68 2.90 4.52
CA THR A 367 -9.01 2.93 5.12
C THR A 367 -9.64 1.55 5.05
N LEU A 368 -10.09 1.02 6.18
CA LEU A 368 -10.90 -0.20 6.27
C LEU A 368 -12.31 0.18 6.74
N GLU A 369 -13.33 -0.24 6.00
CA GLU A 369 -14.72 0.13 6.25
C GLU A 369 -15.64 -1.07 6.09
N SER A 370 -16.50 -1.32 7.07
CA SER A 370 -17.53 -2.34 6.96
C SER A 370 -18.74 -2.04 7.81
N GLY A 371 -19.90 -2.51 7.39
CA GLY A 371 -21.09 -2.49 8.22
C GLY A 371 -22.29 -3.18 7.62
N LYS A 372 -23.28 -3.40 8.49
CA LYS A 372 -24.55 -4.06 8.19
C LYS A 372 -25.68 -3.04 8.08
N ARG A 373 -26.71 -3.39 7.30
CA ARG A 373 -27.85 -2.50 6.99
C ARG A 373 -27.38 -1.16 6.41
N ILE A 374 -26.42 -1.21 5.47
CA ILE A 374 -25.86 -0.02 4.81
C ILE A 374 -26.33 0.03 3.36
N GLY A 375 -26.92 1.17 2.98
CA GLY A 375 -27.39 1.42 1.63
C GLY A 375 -28.45 0.43 1.14
N ILE A 376 -28.68 0.44 -0.18
CA ILE A 376 -29.67 -0.43 -0.85
C ILE A 376 -29.04 -1.52 -1.72
N THR A 377 -27.74 -1.41 -2.00
CA THR A 377 -26.97 -2.37 -2.79
C THR A 377 -25.71 -2.73 -2.02
N PRO A 378 -25.39 -4.02 -1.85
CA PRO A 378 -24.14 -4.43 -1.21
C PRO A 378 -22.93 -3.94 -2.01
N LEU A 379 -21.87 -3.57 -1.30
CA LEU A 379 -20.64 -3.06 -1.90
C LEU A 379 -19.43 -3.73 -1.27
N LYS A 380 -18.66 -4.44 -2.09
CA LYS A 380 -17.39 -5.04 -1.68
C LYS A 380 -16.32 -4.63 -2.67
N GLN A 381 -15.35 -3.82 -2.25
CA GLN A 381 -14.35 -3.28 -3.17
C GLN A 381 -13.02 -2.92 -2.50
N ILE A 382 -11.97 -2.88 -3.33
CA ILE A 382 -10.65 -2.32 -3.02
C ILE A 382 -10.41 -1.17 -4.01
N VAL A 383 -10.08 0.02 -3.52
CA VAL A 383 -9.79 1.21 -4.32
C VAL A 383 -8.36 1.68 -4.03
N VAL A 384 -7.48 1.56 -5.01
CA VAL A 384 -6.12 2.12 -4.97
C VAL A 384 -6.14 3.46 -5.70
N THR A 385 -5.89 4.56 -4.99
CA THR A 385 -5.89 5.92 -5.55
C THR A 385 -4.46 6.40 -5.75
N PHE A 386 -4.15 6.90 -6.95
CA PHE A 386 -2.82 7.37 -7.32
C PHE A 386 -2.66 8.88 -7.14
N ARG A 387 -1.46 9.31 -6.77
CA ARG A 387 -1.03 10.71 -6.66
C ARG A 387 -0.86 11.32 -8.06
N HIS A 388 -0.82 12.64 -8.12
CA HIS A 388 -0.17 13.33 -9.24
C HIS A 388 1.22 13.72 -8.76
N ARG A 389 2.27 13.07 -9.28
CA ARG A 389 3.67 13.33 -8.87
C ARG A 389 4.16 14.74 -9.25
N GLN A 390 3.49 15.37 -10.20
CA GLN A 390 3.75 16.72 -10.64
C GLN A 390 2.53 17.59 -10.34
N PRO A 391 2.71 18.89 -10.09
CA PRO A 391 1.59 19.81 -9.96
C PRO A 391 0.61 19.62 -11.12
N CYS A 392 -0.63 19.31 -10.78
CA CYS A 392 -1.67 19.09 -11.77
C CYS A 392 -1.89 20.38 -12.58
N LEU A 393 -1.98 20.26 -13.90
CA LEU A 393 -2.30 21.39 -14.80
C LEU A 393 -3.75 21.89 -14.66
N CYS A 394 -4.51 21.40 -13.68
CA CYS A 394 -5.85 21.84 -13.37
C CYS A 394 -5.81 23.19 -12.66
N GLY A 395 -6.59 24.17 -13.15
CA GLY A 395 -6.76 25.44 -12.46
C GLY A 395 -7.49 25.27 -11.11
N LYS A 396 -7.25 26.20 -10.17
CA LYS A 396 -7.80 26.21 -8.79
C LYS A 396 -9.34 26.07 -8.70
N SER A 397 -10.09 26.32 -9.79
CA SER A 397 -11.56 26.24 -9.85
C SER A 397 -12.13 24.91 -10.40
N LYS A 398 -11.29 23.97 -10.86
CA LYS A 398 -11.76 22.71 -11.47
C LYS A 398 -11.63 21.53 -10.50
N THR A 399 -12.57 20.59 -10.56
CA THR A 399 -12.53 19.34 -9.81
C THR A 399 -11.29 18.54 -10.18
N HIS A 400 -10.43 18.30 -9.20
CA HIS A 400 -9.23 17.53 -9.37
C HIS A 400 -9.54 16.02 -9.29
N LEU A 401 -9.34 15.29 -10.40
CA LEU A 401 -9.57 13.84 -10.48
C LEU A 401 -8.25 13.06 -10.23
N ARG A 402 -8.30 11.97 -9.48
CA ARG A 402 -7.15 11.06 -9.30
C ARG A 402 -7.30 9.82 -10.16
N ASN A 403 -6.19 9.24 -10.62
CA ASN A 403 -6.24 7.92 -11.23
C ASN A 403 -6.53 6.87 -10.14
N ARG A 404 -7.27 5.83 -10.51
CA ARG A 404 -7.65 4.77 -9.56
C ARG A 404 -7.66 3.43 -10.24
N VAL A 405 -7.25 2.40 -9.50
CA VAL A 405 -7.57 1.00 -9.79
C VAL A 405 -8.60 0.54 -8.77
N VAL A 406 -9.73 0.02 -9.24
CA VAL A 406 -10.85 -0.41 -8.42
C VAL A 406 -11.13 -1.88 -8.70
N PHE A 407 -10.96 -2.72 -7.69
CA PHE A 407 -11.37 -4.12 -7.71
C PHE A 407 -12.72 -4.21 -7.00
N THR A 408 -13.80 -4.46 -7.75
CA THR A 408 -15.15 -4.61 -7.20
C THR A 408 -15.49 -6.09 -7.17
N LEU A 409 -15.79 -6.64 -5.99
CA LEU A 409 -16.24 -8.02 -5.79
C LEU A 409 -17.78 -8.11 -5.79
N GLU A 410 -18.45 -7.07 -5.32
CA GLU A 410 -19.91 -7.00 -5.28
C GLU A 410 -20.33 -5.55 -5.54
N PRO A 411 -21.27 -5.28 -6.46
CA PRO A 411 -22.27 -6.21 -7.04
C PRO A 411 -21.81 -7.10 -8.20
N ASN A 412 -20.68 -6.82 -8.83
CA ASN A 412 -20.14 -7.64 -9.92
C ASN A 412 -18.63 -7.74 -9.75
N ASP A 413 -18.05 -8.89 -10.11
CA ASP A 413 -16.60 -9.08 -10.18
C ASP A 413 -16.01 -8.31 -11.39
N GLU A 414 -15.39 -7.16 -11.13
CA GLU A 414 -14.81 -6.30 -12.16
C GLU A 414 -13.55 -5.57 -11.67
N ILE A 415 -12.65 -5.27 -12.60
CA ILE A 415 -11.50 -4.38 -12.41
C ILE A 415 -11.72 -3.13 -13.25
N LYS A 416 -11.67 -1.95 -12.62
CA LYS A 416 -11.81 -0.65 -13.29
C LYS A 416 -10.57 0.20 -13.10
N ILE A 417 -10.04 0.75 -14.19
CA ILE A 417 -8.96 1.73 -14.15
C ILE A 417 -9.51 3.07 -14.62
N THR A 418 -9.55 4.07 -13.74
CA THR A 418 -10.04 5.42 -14.06
C THR A 418 -8.89 6.36 -14.38
N PHE A 419 -8.97 7.07 -15.50
CA PHE A 419 -7.94 7.99 -16.00
C PHE A 419 -8.55 9.25 -16.64
N TRP A 420 -7.72 10.21 -17.01
CA TRP A 420 -8.16 11.46 -17.65
C TRP A 420 -8.08 11.31 -19.16
N ALA A 421 -9.10 11.78 -19.88
CA ALA A 421 -9.04 11.94 -21.32
C ALA A 421 -9.59 13.31 -21.73
N LYS A 422 -9.16 13.81 -22.89
CA LYS A 422 -9.77 14.99 -23.50
C LYS A 422 -11.24 14.69 -23.80
N ARG A 423 -12.14 15.53 -23.30
CA ARG A 423 -13.55 15.52 -23.68
C ARG A 423 -13.66 15.73 -25.20
N PRO A 424 -14.38 14.86 -25.94
CA PRO A 424 -14.63 15.08 -27.36
C PRO A 424 -15.32 16.43 -27.59
N GLY A 425 -14.70 17.30 -28.39
CA GLY A 425 -15.18 18.67 -28.61
C GLY A 425 -14.08 19.62 -29.09
N PHE A 426 -14.46 20.88 -29.29
CA PHE A 426 -13.55 21.95 -29.74
C PHE A 426 -12.68 22.50 -28.59
N ASP A 427 -13.20 22.52 -27.36
CA ASP A 427 -12.49 23.02 -26.19
C ASP A 427 -11.49 22.00 -25.62
N TYR A 428 -10.43 22.49 -24.97
CA TYR A 428 -9.51 21.66 -24.21
C TYR A 428 -10.04 21.45 -22.79
N GLU A 429 -11.03 20.57 -22.69
CA GLU A 429 -11.55 20.09 -21.42
C GLU A 429 -11.21 18.62 -21.23
N VAL A 430 -11.01 18.23 -19.98
CA VAL A 430 -10.64 16.87 -19.58
C VAL A 430 -11.75 16.29 -18.72
N GLU A 431 -11.96 14.99 -18.83
CA GLU A 431 -12.95 14.25 -18.08
C GLU A 431 -12.43 12.88 -17.68
N GLN A 432 -13.05 12.30 -16.65
CA GLN A 432 -12.74 10.93 -16.23
C GLN A 432 -13.25 9.94 -17.28
N ARG A 433 -12.39 9.03 -17.71
CA ARG A 433 -12.73 7.83 -18.48
C ARG A 433 -12.32 6.59 -17.70
N THR A 434 -12.88 5.45 -18.08
CA THR A 434 -12.68 4.17 -17.38
C THR A 434 -12.36 3.10 -18.40
N PHE A 435 -11.32 2.31 -18.13
CA PHE A 435 -11.18 0.97 -18.69
C PHE A 435 -11.85 -0.01 -17.73
N ASP A 436 -12.79 -0.79 -18.23
CA ASP A 436 -13.51 -1.82 -17.48
C ASP A 436 -13.15 -3.21 -18.00
N PHE A 437 -12.74 -4.08 -17.08
CA PHE A 437 -12.54 -5.50 -17.32
C PHE A 437 -13.50 -6.27 -16.41
N SER A 438 -14.54 -6.88 -16.99
CA SER A 438 -15.45 -7.78 -16.27
C SER A 438 -14.92 -9.20 -16.38
N LEU A 439 -14.81 -9.92 -15.26
CA LEU A 439 -14.35 -11.32 -15.26
C LEU A 439 -15.31 -12.26 -16.00
N TYR A 440 -16.60 -11.93 -16.01
CA TYR A 440 -17.65 -12.73 -16.65
C TYR A 440 -18.40 -11.90 -17.69
N GLU A 441 -18.77 -12.52 -18.82
CA GLU A 441 -19.75 -11.92 -19.73
C GLU A 441 -21.10 -11.81 -18.99
N LYS A 442 -21.78 -10.65 -19.10
CA LYS A 442 -23.00 -10.27 -18.34
C LYS A 442 -24.17 -11.27 -18.35
N THR A 443 -24.10 -12.31 -19.18
CA THR A 443 -25.15 -13.31 -19.41
C THR A 443 -25.03 -14.59 -18.58
N GLU A 444 -23.85 -14.94 -18.06
CA GLU A 444 -23.68 -16.12 -17.20
C GLU A 444 -23.47 -15.69 -15.75
N LYS A 445 -24.59 -15.48 -15.04
CA LYS A 445 -24.57 -15.54 -13.57
C LYS A 445 -24.34 -16.99 -13.15
N LEU A 446 -23.10 -17.47 -13.24
CA LEU A 446 -22.68 -18.68 -12.53
C LEU A 446 -22.89 -18.39 -11.03
N GLN A 447 -23.99 -18.90 -10.51
CA GLN A 447 -24.34 -18.80 -9.10
C GLN A 447 -23.22 -19.43 -8.24
N TYR A 448 -22.45 -18.59 -7.56
CA TYR A 448 -22.06 -18.66 -6.13
C TYR A 448 -21.70 -20.04 -5.49
N VAL A 449 -21.16 -20.99 -6.26
CA VAL A 449 -20.76 -22.33 -5.76
C VAL A 449 -19.24 -22.54 -5.77
N GLU A 450 -18.45 -21.59 -6.30
CA GLU A 450 -17.03 -21.82 -6.53
C GLU A 450 -16.13 -21.67 -5.30
N GLU A 451 -16.36 -20.74 -4.37
CA GLU A 451 -15.37 -20.46 -3.31
C GLU A 451 -15.09 -21.68 -2.38
N TYR A 452 -16.12 -22.36 -1.88
CA TYR A 452 -15.94 -23.59 -1.09
C TYR A 452 -15.55 -24.80 -1.94
N ALA A 453 -15.92 -24.82 -3.23
CA ALA A 453 -15.48 -25.86 -4.16
C ALA A 453 -13.97 -25.74 -4.41
N LYS A 454 -13.47 -24.52 -4.62
CA LYS A 454 -12.05 -24.21 -4.74
C LYS A 454 -11.30 -24.59 -3.49
N LEU A 455 -11.78 -24.22 -2.30
CA LEU A 455 -11.13 -24.61 -1.03
C LEU A 455 -11.07 -26.13 -0.86
N LEU A 456 -12.16 -26.85 -1.12
CA LEU A 456 -12.15 -28.31 -1.02
C LEU A 456 -11.21 -28.95 -2.05
N TYR A 457 -11.21 -28.44 -3.28
CA TYR A 457 -10.31 -28.89 -4.34
C TYR A 457 -8.84 -28.66 -3.98
N ASP A 458 -8.50 -27.45 -3.53
CA ASP A 458 -7.15 -27.08 -3.09
C ASP A 458 -6.69 -27.93 -1.91
N ALA A 459 -7.59 -28.19 -0.95
CA ALA A 459 -7.31 -29.08 0.17
C ALA A 459 -7.08 -30.54 -0.27
N VAL A 460 -7.68 -31.01 -1.37
CA VAL A 460 -7.36 -32.31 -1.98
C VAL A 460 -5.99 -32.26 -2.67
N LEU A 461 -5.70 -31.20 -3.42
CA LEU A 461 -4.41 -31.04 -4.11
C LEU A 461 -3.22 -30.82 -3.16
N GLY A 462 -3.48 -30.27 -1.99
CA GLY A 462 -2.44 -29.85 -1.05
C GLY A 462 -1.99 -28.42 -1.23
N ASP A 463 -2.77 -27.59 -1.94
CA ASP A 463 -2.46 -26.19 -2.16
C ASP A 463 -2.98 -25.35 -0.97
N GLN A 464 -2.08 -24.68 -0.24
CA GLN A 464 -2.44 -23.81 0.88
C GLN A 464 -2.55 -22.32 0.49
N THR A 465 -2.47 -21.97 -0.80
CA THR A 465 -2.43 -20.57 -1.26
C THR A 465 -3.62 -19.74 -0.76
N ALA A 466 -4.83 -20.33 -0.78
CA ALA A 466 -6.07 -19.71 -0.33
C ALA A 466 -6.38 -19.91 1.17
N PHE A 467 -5.41 -20.38 1.97
CA PHE A 467 -5.58 -20.67 3.39
C PHE A 467 -4.67 -19.80 4.25
N VAL A 468 -5.16 -19.47 5.43
CA VAL A 468 -4.48 -18.55 6.35
C VAL A 468 -3.43 -19.31 7.17
N SER A 469 -2.24 -18.75 7.33
CA SER A 469 -1.18 -19.26 8.22
C SER A 469 -1.31 -18.77 9.67
N THR A 470 -0.65 -19.46 10.59
CA THR A 470 -0.49 -19.00 11.99
C THR A 470 0.08 -17.59 12.08
N ASP A 471 1.09 -17.27 11.26
CA ASP A 471 1.73 -15.96 11.30
C ASP A 471 0.80 -14.84 10.82
N GLU A 472 -0.03 -15.11 9.79
CA GLU A 472 -1.09 -14.20 9.37
C GLU A 472 -2.12 -13.99 10.49
N VAL A 473 -2.63 -15.06 11.11
CA VAL A 473 -3.63 -14.96 12.22
C VAL A 473 -3.09 -14.13 13.37
N ARG A 474 -1.84 -14.37 13.78
CA ARG A 474 -1.17 -13.63 14.85
C ARG A 474 -1.04 -12.14 14.52
N ALA A 475 -0.59 -11.82 13.31
CA ALA A 475 -0.42 -10.44 12.88
C ALA A 475 -1.77 -9.69 12.85
N MET A 476 -2.81 -10.34 12.33
CA MET A 476 -4.17 -9.78 12.29
C MET A 476 -4.72 -9.49 13.68
N TRP A 477 -4.57 -10.41 14.65
CA TRP A 477 -5.01 -10.17 16.03
C TRP A 477 -4.19 -9.10 16.75
N THR A 478 -2.87 -9.08 16.54
CA THR A 478 -1.97 -8.05 17.13
C THR A 478 -2.38 -6.64 16.70
N PHE A 479 -2.90 -6.49 15.47
CA PHE A 479 -3.41 -5.21 14.97
C PHE A 479 -4.80 -4.86 15.53
N VAL A 480 -5.72 -5.84 15.60
CA VAL A 480 -7.13 -5.59 15.91
C VAL A 480 -7.43 -5.48 17.41
N ASP A 481 -6.80 -6.31 18.25
CA ASP A 481 -7.11 -6.38 19.69
C ASP A 481 -7.03 -5.02 20.41
N PRO A 482 -5.96 -4.22 20.22
CA PRO A 482 -5.85 -2.91 20.87
C PRO A 482 -7.01 -1.96 20.53
N ILE A 483 -7.55 -2.07 19.31
CA ILE A 483 -8.70 -1.24 18.88
C ILE A 483 -9.94 -1.64 19.67
N ILE A 484 -10.19 -2.95 19.81
CA ILE A 484 -11.38 -3.46 20.49
C ILE A 484 -11.32 -3.15 21.99
N ASP A 485 -10.15 -3.31 22.62
CA ASP A 485 -9.97 -3.00 24.03
C ASP A 485 -10.25 -1.52 24.33
N VAL A 486 -9.71 -0.63 23.50
CA VAL A 486 -9.90 0.83 23.62
C VAL A 486 -11.35 1.24 23.34
N TRP A 487 -12.01 0.59 22.38
CA TRP A 487 -13.45 0.75 22.16
C TRP A 487 -14.29 0.28 23.35
N GLY A 488 -13.92 -0.83 23.99
CA GLY A 488 -14.55 -1.33 25.21
C GLY A 488 -14.42 -0.35 26.38
N ALA A 489 -13.25 0.29 26.50
CA ALA A 489 -12.99 1.35 27.48
C ALA A 489 -13.72 2.67 27.18
N GLY A 490 -14.32 2.83 25.99
CA GLY A 490 -15.17 3.96 25.63
C GLY A 490 -14.46 5.17 25.03
N ALA A 491 -13.22 5.03 24.55
CA ALA A 491 -12.48 6.14 23.95
C ALA A 491 -13.05 6.61 22.59
N ALA A 492 -13.75 5.73 21.87
CA ALA A 492 -14.55 6.08 20.70
C ALA A 492 -16.04 5.84 21.02
N PRO A 493 -16.91 6.86 20.93
CA PRO A 493 -18.34 6.70 21.22
C PRO A 493 -18.99 5.75 20.21
N LEU A 494 -19.94 4.96 20.68
CA LEU A 494 -20.77 4.13 19.82
C LEU A 494 -21.92 4.98 19.28
N GLU A 495 -21.83 5.35 18.01
CA GLU A 495 -22.84 6.18 17.36
C GLU A 495 -24.02 5.35 16.84
N THR A 496 -25.22 5.90 16.88
CA THR A 496 -26.40 5.25 16.29
C THR A 496 -26.60 5.71 14.85
N TYR A 497 -27.01 4.83 13.93
CA TYR A 497 -27.29 5.21 12.54
C TYR A 497 -28.58 4.58 11.98
N ALA A 498 -29.19 5.27 11.01
CA ALA A 498 -30.40 4.80 10.35
C ALA A 498 -30.09 3.61 9.40
N PRO A 499 -30.75 2.46 9.57
CA PRO A 499 -30.54 1.28 8.70
C PRO A 499 -31.02 1.54 7.27
N ASP A 500 -30.43 0.82 6.32
CA ASP A 500 -30.73 0.85 4.88
C ASP A 500 -30.47 2.22 4.22
N THR A 501 -29.57 2.99 4.82
CA THR A 501 -29.13 4.30 4.32
C THR A 501 -27.61 4.41 4.27
N ASP A 502 -27.10 5.49 3.67
CA ASP A 502 -25.68 5.83 3.68
C ASP A 502 -25.29 6.72 4.88
N ASP A 503 -26.12 6.79 5.93
CA ASP A 503 -25.89 7.68 7.07
C ASP A 503 -24.57 7.37 7.81
N ALA A 504 -24.33 6.11 8.15
CA ALA A 504 -23.08 5.69 8.81
C ALA A 504 -21.82 6.02 7.97
N PRO A 505 -21.71 5.61 6.69
CA PRO A 505 -20.60 6.00 5.82
C PRO A 505 -20.38 7.52 5.74
N ARG A 506 -21.45 8.29 5.60
CA ARG A 506 -21.38 9.76 5.51
C ARG A 506 -20.87 10.37 6.81
N ARG A 507 -21.40 9.94 7.96
CA ARG A 507 -21.01 10.44 9.29
C ARG A 507 -19.59 10.02 9.65
N ALA A 508 -19.22 8.77 9.38
CA ALA A 508 -17.86 8.29 9.58
C ALA A 508 -16.85 9.06 8.71
N LYS A 509 -17.19 9.31 7.44
CA LYS A 509 -16.39 10.16 6.57
C LYS A 509 -16.27 11.57 7.12
N ALA A 510 -17.34 12.18 7.63
CA ALA A 510 -17.29 13.51 8.22
C ALA A 510 -16.46 13.55 9.52
N ALA A 511 -16.58 12.54 10.39
CA ALA A 511 -15.81 12.44 11.62
C ALA A 511 -14.31 12.26 11.35
N LEU A 512 -13.96 11.35 10.44
CA LEU A 512 -12.56 11.04 10.12
C LEU A 512 -11.92 12.05 9.16
N ASN A 513 -12.70 12.69 8.28
CA ASN A 513 -12.20 13.79 7.43
C ASN A 513 -12.22 15.13 8.14
N GLY A 514 -13.05 15.30 9.18
CA GLY A 514 -13.03 16.49 10.04
C GLY A 514 -11.67 16.70 10.71
N ASP A 515 -10.87 15.64 10.78
CA ASP A 515 -9.52 15.59 11.33
C ASP A 515 -8.41 15.39 10.29
N ARG A 516 -8.68 15.48 8.98
CA ARG A 516 -7.58 15.64 7.99
C ARG A 516 -7.08 17.09 8.04
N GLN A 517 -6.58 17.48 9.22
CA GLN A 517 -5.79 18.68 9.36
C GLN A 517 -4.61 18.54 8.42
N LYS A 518 -4.42 19.55 7.56
CA LYS A 518 -3.26 19.60 6.68
C LYS A 518 -2.00 19.39 7.52
N PRO A 519 -1.06 18.55 7.07
CA PRO A 519 0.22 18.46 7.76
C PRO A 519 0.86 19.86 7.78
N GLN A 520 1.49 20.21 8.89
CA GLN A 520 1.96 21.56 9.17
C GLN A 520 3.47 21.62 9.20
N VAL A 521 4.02 22.70 8.66
CA VAL A 521 5.45 22.98 8.68
C VAL A 521 5.67 24.49 8.62
N ALA A 522 6.64 25.00 9.37
CA ALA A 522 7.09 26.38 9.19
C ALA A 522 8.32 26.43 8.29
N VAL A 523 8.38 27.42 7.40
CA VAL A 523 9.57 27.72 6.60
C VAL A 523 10.06 29.12 6.95
N LEU A 524 11.23 29.20 7.59
CA LEU A 524 11.86 30.44 8.02
C LEU A 524 12.93 30.82 7.00
N GLY A 525 12.80 31.97 6.37
CA GLY A 525 13.69 32.43 5.30
C GLY A 525 13.09 32.21 3.92
N LEU A 526 12.20 33.11 3.51
CA LEU A 526 11.47 33.06 2.24
C LEU A 526 12.26 33.73 1.10
N GLY A 527 13.57 33.49 1.05
CA GLY A 527 14.42 33.86 -0.08
C GLY A 527 14.14 32.96 -1.30
N LYS A 528 14.97 33.06 -2.35
CA LYS A 528 14.76 32.30 -3.61
C LYS A 528 14.53 30.80 -3.39
N MET A 529 15.34 30.18 -2.53
CA MET A 529 15.22 28.74 -2.23
C MET A 529 14.06 28.45 -1.27
N GLY A 530 13.98 29.17 -0.14
CA GLY A 530 12.94 28.90 0.86
C GLY A 530 11.52 29.21 0.38
N ALA A 531 11.33 30.22 -0.47
CA ALA A 531 10.06 30.45 -1.17
C ALA A 531 9.69 29.25 -2.08
N GLY A 532 10.68 28.68 -2.78
CA GLY A 532 10.49 27.47 -3.57
C GLY A 532 10.04 26.28 -2.73
N ILE A 533 10.73 26.00 -1.62
CA ILE A 533 10.37 24.94 -0.67
C ILE A 533 8.98 25.15 -0.08
N ALA A 534 8.66 26.37 0.39
CA ALA A 534 7.37 26.69 0.98
C ALA A 534 6.21 26.48 0.00
N LEU A 535 6.36 26.94 -1.25
CA LEU A 535 5.33 26.77 -2.28
C LEU A 535 5.21 25.31 -2.73
N ASN A 536 6.31 24.56 -2.77
CA ASN A 536 6.29 23.13 -3.08
C ASN A 536 5.53 22.34 -2.01
N LEU A 537 5.78 22.63 -0.72
CA LEU A 537 5.00 22.05 0.39
C LEU A 537 3.51 22.39 0.29
N ALA A 538 3.17 23.65 0.01
CA ALA A 538 1.79 24.09 -0.13
C ALA A 538 1.03 23.38 -1.28
N ASP A 539 1.70 23.13 -2.41
CA ASP A 539 1.16 22.34 -3.53
C ASP A 539 0.89 20.88 -3.15
N HIS A 540 1.64 20.35 -2.18
CA HIS A 540 1.47 19.02 -1.59
C HIS A 540 0.51 19.00 -0.40
N ASP A 541 -0.39 19.99 -0.32
CA ASP A 541 -1.45 20.12 0.68
C ASP A 541 -0.97 20.31 2.12
N TRP A 542 0.27 20.76 2.32
CA TRP A 542 0.76 21.23 3.61
C TRP A 542 0.18 22.60 3.96
N GLU A 543 -0.11 22.82 5.23
CA GLU A 543 -0.33 24.16 5.79
C GLU A 543 1.02 24.74 6.20
N VAL A 544 1.51 25.67 5.38
CA VAL A 544 2.85 26.22 5.53
C VAL A 544 2.81 27.55 6.25
N ILE A 545 3.47 27.63 7.41
CA ILE A 545 3.66 28.90 8.12
C ILE A 545 4.95 29.55 7.62
N GLY A 546 4.83 30.66 6.89
CA GLY A 546 5.97 31.36 6.32
C GLY A 546 6.45 32.48 7.23
N TYR A 547 7.75 32.50 7.55
CA TYR A 547 8.38 33.61 8.26
C TYR A 547 9.58 34.14 7.50
N ASN A 548 9.76 35.45 7.53
CA ASN A 548 10.97 36.09 7.04
C ASN A 548 11.29 37.32 7.90
N ARG A 549 12.58 37.68 8.02
CA ARG A 549 13.02 38.85 8.80
C ARG A 549 12.29 40.14 8.40
N HIS A 550 11.97 40.24 7.12
CA HIS A 550 11.15 41.30 6.54
C HIS A 550 9.76 40.72 6.29
N ALA A 551 8.80 41.07 7.15
CA ALA A 551 7.46 40.48 7.19
C ALA A 551 6.71 40.65 5.85
N GLU A 552 6.96 41.74 5.12
CA GLU A 552 6.38 42.00 3.81
C GLU A 552 6.63 40.87 2.79
N VAL A 553 7.73 40.11 2.95
CA VAL A 553 8.05 38.96 2.10
C VAL A 553 7.10 37.79 2.37
N ALA A 554 6.79 37.51 3.65
CA ALA A 554 5.85 36.45 4.00
C ALA A 554 4.42 36.85 3.58
N HIS A 555 4.01 38.09 3.85
CA HIS A 555 2.70 38.61 3.46
C HIS A 555 2.48 38.61 1.94
N ALA A 556 3.52 38.86 1.15
CA ALA A 556 3.43 38.79 -0.31
C ALA A 556 3.06 37.38 -0.84
N MET A 557 3.37 36.32 -0.06
CA MET A 557 3.09 34.93 -0.41
C MET A 557 1.74 34.42 0.12
N ALA A 558 0.97 35.25 0.82
CA ALA A 558 -0.32 34.84 1.37
C ALA A 558 -1.33 34.39 0.30
N GLY A 559 -1.31 35.05 -0.86
CA GLY A 559 -2.16 34.68 -2.02
C GLY A 559 -1.82 33.33 -2.65
N ASP A 560 -0.62 32.81 -2.36
CA ASP A 560 -0.11 31.54 -2.86
C ASP A 560 -0.32 30.37 -1.89
N GLY A 561 -1.06 30.60 -0.78
CA GLY A 561 -1.41 29.55 0.19
C GLY A 561 -0.46 29.43 1.37
N ILE A 562 0.47 30.38 1.55
CA ILE A 562 1.35 30.46 2.72
C ILE A 562 0.67 31.27 3.81
N VAL A 563 0.71 30.81 5.06
CA VAL A 563 0.21 31.57 6.21
C VAL A 563 1.35 32.46 6.73
N PRO A 564 1.27 33.79 6.62
CA PRO A 564 2.36 34.66 7.04
C PRO A 564 2.43 34.77 8.57
N ALA A 565 3.64 34.73 9.12
CA ALA A 565 3.94 35.01 10.51
C ALA A 565 4.86 36.25 10.63
N ASP A 566 4.54 37.16 11.55
CA ASP A 566 5.28 38.41 11.74
C ASP A 566 6.48 38.23 12.69
N THR A 567 6.38 37.29 13.63
CA THR A 567 7.41 36.99 14.65
C THR A 567 7.65 35.49 14.80
N LEU A 568 8.78 35.11 15.43
CA LEU A 568 9.06 33.71 15.77
C LEU A 568 8.03 33.13 16.75
N ALA A 569 7.45 33.98 17.62
CA ALA A 569 6.37 33.58 18.51
C ALA A 569 5.09 33.25 17.74
N ASP A 570 4.77 34.03 16.70
CA ASP A 570 3.63 33.75 15.82
C ASP A 570 3.81 32.42 15.08
N VAL A 571 5.05 32.10 14.67
CA VAL A 571 5.37 30.80 14.07
C VAL A 571 5.05 29.66 15.05
N ALA A 572 5.60 29.71 16.27
CA ALA A 572 5.40 28.66 17.26
C ALA A 572 3.94 28.50 17.68
N ALA A 573 3.20 29.62 17.75
CA ALA A 573 1.78 29.64 18.10
C ALA A 573 0.86 29.13 16.97
N ALA A 574 1.24 29.33 15.70
CA ALA A 574 0.46 28.86 14.55
C ALA A 574 0.63 27.35 14.27
N LEU A 575 1.75 26.76 14.72
CA LEU A 575 2.03 25.34 14.56
C LEU A 575 1.46 24.48 15.70
N ARG A 576 0.95 23.31 15.34
CA ARG A 576 0.49 22.26 16.26
C ARG A 576 1.66 21.35 16.67
N PRO A 577 1.82 21.03 17.97
CA PRO A 577 2.80 20.03 18.40
C PRO A 577 2.43 18.59 17.97
N PRO A 578 3.40 17.72 17.63
CA PRO A 578 4.82 18.04 17.49
C PRO A 578 5.08 18.88 16.23
N ARG A 579 5.80 19.99 16.40
CA ARG A 579 6.06 21.02 15.38
C ARG A 579 7.24 20.61 14.52
N VAL A 580 7.20 20.98 13.24
CA VAL A 580 8.36 20.88 12.33
C VAL A 580 8.67 22.27 11.78
N VAL A 581 9.92 22.71 11.98
CA VAL A 581 10.40 24.02 11.52
C VAL A 581 11.60 23.85 10.60
N TRP A 582 11.47 24.31 9.36
CA TRP A 582 12.51 24.29 8.35
C TRP A 582 13.18 25.67 8.23
N LEU A 583 14.48 25.73 8.44
CA LEU A 583 15.31 26.91 8.29
C LEU A 583 15.90 26.98 6.87
N MET A 584 15.62 28.05 6.14
CA MET A 584 16.22 28.41 4.84
C MET A 584 16.86 29.80 4.94
N ILE A 585 17.72 29.96 5.95
CA ILE A 585 18.38 31.22 6.30
C ILE A 585 19.89 31.16 6.02
N PRO A 586 20.59 32.30 5.90
CA PRO A 586 22.03 32.29 5.65
C PRO A 586 22.81 31.60 6.78
N ALA A 587 23.82 30.82 6.40
CA ALA A 587 24.68 30.04 7.28
C ALA A 587 25.39 30.86 8.37
N GLY A 588 25.79 30.17 9.44
CA GLY A 588 26.52 30.73 10.57
C GLY A 588 25.61 31.51 11.52
N LYS A 589 26.08 32.67 11.97
CA LYS A 589 25.43 33.50 13.01
C LYS A 589 23.92 33.72 12.82
N PRO A 590 23.36 33.95 11.61
CA PRO A 590 21.92 34.13 11.45
C PRO A 590 21.10 32.89 11.85
N VAL A 591 21.62 31.67 11.66
CA VAL A 591 20.99 30.43 12.15
C VAL A 591 20.96 30.43 13.67
N ASP A 592 22.10 30.73 14.29
CA ASP A 592 22.22 30.74 15.75
C ASP A 592 21.34 31.83 16.39
N ASP A 593 21.26 33.01 15.77
CA ASP A 593 20.42 34.12 16.23
C ASP A 593 18.93 33.78 16.16
N VAL A 594 18.50 33.04 15.13
CA VAL A 594 17.10 32.58 15.02
C VAL A 594 16.81 31.46 16.01
N LEU A 595 17.71 30.49 16.14
CA LEU A 595 17.52 29.34 17.01
C LEU A 595 17.56 29.72 18.49
N PHE A 596 18.54 30.53 18.88
CA PHE A 596 18.90 30.74 20.28
C PHE A 596 18.89 32.19 20.73
N GLY A 597 18.51 33.11 19.83
CA GLY A 597 18.45 34.53 20.12
C GLY A 597 19.80 35.25 19.97
N ALA A 598 19.72 36.57 19.78
CA ALA A 598 20.87 37.47 19.76
C ALA A 598 20.89 38.34 21.02
N GLY A 599 21.93 38.21 21.84
CA GLY A 599 22.02 38.94 23.12
C GLY A 599 20.99 38.42 24.13
N ASP A 600 20.12 39.32 24.61
CA ASP A 600 19.04 38.99 25.57
C ASP A 600 17.70 38.60 24.89
N ALA A 601 17.66 38.53 23.55
CA ALA A 601 16.46 38.15 22.82
C ALA A 601 16.20 36.64 22.92
N THR A 602 14.93 36.22 22.99
CA THR A 602 14.55 34.80 22.98
C THR A 602 14.64 34.20 21.58
N GLY A 603 15.19 33.00 21.48
CA GLY A 603 15.28 32.24 20.23
C GLY A 603 14.05 31.38 19.97
N LEU A 604 13.99 30.78 18.79
CA LEU A 604 12.96 29.80 18.45
C LEU A 604 12.98 28.59 19.40
N ALA A 605 14.16 28.14 19.81
CA ALA A 605 14.32 26.96 20.69
C ALA A 605 13.62 27.14 22.05
N ASP A 606 13.51 28.38 22.55
CA ASP A 606 12.80 28.69 23.80
C ASP A 606 11.27 28.57 23.66
N MET A 607 10.76 28.47 22.43
CA MET A 607 9.33 28.43 22.10
C MET A 607 8.86 27.05 21.62
N LEU A 608 9.78 26.10 21.47
CA LEU A 608 9.53 24.72 21.04
C LEU A 608 9.43 23.79 22.25
N GLU A 609 8.74 22.66 22.07
CA GLU A 609 8.48 21.67 23.11
C GLU A 609 9.21 20.34 22.81
N PRO A 610 9.44 19.49 23.83
CA PRO A 610 10.00 18.16 23.62
C PRO A 610 9.22 17.36 22.57
N GLY A 611 9.93 16.83 21.58
CA GLY A 611 9.37 16.15 20.43
C GLY A 611 9.27 17.02 19.18
N ASP A 612 9.37 18.35 19.27
CA ASP A 612 9.44 19.22 18.09
C ASP A 612 10.74 18.97 17.29
N ILE A 613 10.75 19.35 16.02
CA ILE A 613 11.86 19.11 15.09
C ILE A 613 12.27 20.40 14.40
N VAL A 614 13.59 20.66 14.37
CA VAL A 614 14.19 21.69 13.51
C VAL A 614 14.97 21.02 12.39
N ILE A 615 14.75 21.50 11.17
CA ILE A 615 15.51 21.13 9.97
C ILE A 615 16.32 22.36 9.55
N ASP A 616 17.65 22.30 9.58
CA ASP A 616 18.48 23.32 8.93
C ASP A 616 18.68 22.93 7.47
N GLY A 617 18.01 23.64 6.55
CA GLY A 617 18.14 23.46 5.11
C GLY A 617 19.06 24.48 4.43
N GLY A 618 19.76 25.30 5.22
CA GLY A 618 20.70 26.30 4.72
C GLY A 618 21.97 25.68 4.14
N ASN A 619 22.89 26.54 3.69
CA ASN A 619 24.25 26.11 3.34
C ASN A 619 25.17 26.20 4.57
N SER A 620 24.73 25.68 5.71
CA SER A 620 25.50 25.70 6.96
C SER A 620 26.77 24.87 6.82
N HIS A 621 27.83 25.27 7.52
CA HIS A 621 29.03 24.45 7.58
C HIS A 621 28.78 23.26 8.51
N TYR A 622 29.07 22.05 8.06
CA TYR A 622 28.71 20.81 8.75
C TYR A 622 29.21 20.70 10.21
N THR A 623 30.29 21.40 10.55
CA THR A 623 30.81 21.43 11.93
C THR A 623 29.99 22.30 12.89
N GLU A 624 29.13 23.17 12.38
CA GLU A 624 28.24 24.00 13.19
C GLU A 624 26.99 23.23 13.65
N ASP A 625 26.67 22.12 12.99
CA ASP A 625 25.44 21.36 13.23
C ASP A 625 25.47 20.60 14.57
N ALA A 626 26.61 19.98 14.91
CA ALA A 626 26.73 19.20 16.15
C ALA A 626 26.48 20.05 17.42
N PRO A 627 27.08 21.26 17.58
CA PRO A 627 26.76 22.16 18.68
C PRO A 627 25.27 22.58 18.72
N ARG A 628 24.63 22.78 17.56
CA ARG A 628 23.20 23.14 17.48
C ARG A 628 22.33 21.97 17.92
N ALA A 629 22.60 20.77 17.41
CA ALA A 629 21.88 19.56 17.75
C ALA A 629 21.99 19.22 19.24
N GLU A 630 23.18 19.36 19.85
CA GLU A 630 23.37 19.11 21.28
C GLU A 630 22.51 20.05 22.14
N ARG A 631 22.48 21.34 21.79
CA ARG A 631 21.67 22.34 22.51
C ARG A 631 20.17 22.08 22.37
N LEU A 632 19.71 21.69 21.19
CA LEU A 632 18.31 21.33 20.94
C LEU A 632 17.92 20.02 21.63
N ALA A 633 18.81 19.02 21.62
CA ALA A 633 18.59 17.74 22.28
C ALA A 633 18.43 17.88 23.81
N ASN A 634 19.16 18.82 24.43
CA ASN A 634 18.99 19.15 25.86
C ASN A 634 17.60 19.70 26.20
N LEU A 635 16.85 20.20 25.20
CA LEU A 635 15.46 20.64 25.31
C LEU A 635 14.46 19.57 24.83
N GLY A 636 14.94 18.39 24.41
CA GLY A 636 14.12 17.34 23.81
C GLY A 636 13.68 17.62 22.38
N ILE A 637 14.31 18.57 21.69
CA ILE A 637 13.99 18.96 20.31
C ILE A 637 14.92 18.19 19.36
N GLY A 638 14.35 17.57 18.33
CA GLY A 638 15.10 16.87 17.27
C GLY A 638 15.73 17.85 16.29
N PHE A 639 16.88 17.48 15.74
CA PHE A 639 17.61 18.29 14.74
C PHE A 639 17.98 17.44 13.52
N LEU A 640 17.72 17.97 12.33
CA LEU A 640 18.15 17.40 11.06
C LEU A 640 18.89 18.49 10.26
N ASP A 641 20.01 18.15 9.66
CA ASP A 641 20.69 18.98 8.66
C ASP A 641 20.30 18.50 7.25
N CYS A 642 20.03 19.43 6.33
CA CYS A 642 19.43 19.12 5.03
C CYS A 642 20.09 19.90 3.89
N GLY A 643 21.07 19.29 3.27
CA GLY A 643 21.67 19.81 2.05
C GLY A 643 20.70 19.82 0.87
N THR A 644 20.39 21.00 0.32
CA THR A 644 19.44 21.15 -0.80
C THR A 644 20.15 21.49 -2.12
N SER A 645 19.90 20.70 -3.18
CA SER A 645 20.46 20.91 -4.53
C SER A 645 19.38 21.07 -5.60
N GLY A 646 19.75 21.62 -6.76
CA GLY A 646 18.85 21.83 -7.92
C GLY A 646 18.35 23.26 -8.15
N GLY A 647 18.79 24.22 -7.32
CA GLY A 647 18.47 25.64 -7.48
C GLY A 647 17.02 26.00 -7.13
N PRO A 648 16.60 27.28 -7.33
CA PRO A 648 15.25 27.73 -6.98
C PRO A 648 14.14 26.95 -7.72
N VAL A 649 14.42 26.56 -8.97
CA VAL A 649 13.48 25.73 -9.76
C VAL A 649 13.37 24.32 -9.17
N GLY A 650 14.49 23.71 -8.77
CA GLY A 650 14.49 22.41 -8.09
C GLY A 650 13.73 22.47 -6.76
N ALA A 651 14.01 23.47 -5.92
CA ALA A 651 13.29 23.67 -4.66
C ALA A 651 11.75 23.74 -4.85
N ARG A 652 11.29 24.37 -5.94
CA ARG A 652 9.86 24.55 -6.25
C ARG A 652 9.16 23.32 -6.83
N ASN A 653 9.86 22.53 -7.64
CA ASN A 653 9.25 21.52 -8.52
C ASN A 653 9.76 20.08 -8.29
N GLY A 654 10.67 19.88 -7.33
CA GLY A 654 11.31 18.58 -7.07
C GLY A 654 12.74 18.77 -6.59
N ALA A 655 12.93 18.82 -5.27
CA ALA A 655 14.21 19.09 -4.64
C ALA A 655 15.11 17.84 -4.65
N CYS A 656 16.43 18.06 -4.66
CA CYS A 656 17.40 17.03 -4.32
C CYS A 656 17.90 17.28 -2.90
N LEU A 657 17.68 16.34 -1.98
CA LEU A 657 17.81 16.55 -0.54
C LEU A 657 18.76 15.52 0.09
N MET A 658 19.73 16.00 0.85
CA MET A 658 20.74 15.19 1.56
C MET A 658 20.55 15.42 3.04
N ILE A 659 19.97 14.45 3.75
CA ILE A 659 19.51 14.63 5.13
C ILE A 659 20.48 13.93 6.10
N GLY A 660 21.02 14.65 7.07
CA GLY A 660 21.78 14.16 8.20
C GLY A 660 21.01 14.28 9.51
N GLY A 661 21.42 13.50 10.52
CA GLY A 661 20.82 13.51 11.86
C GLY A 661 20.67 12.10 12.43
N ASP A 662 19.67 11.91 13.30
CA ASP A 662 19.32 10.60 13.84
C ASP A 662 18.10 9.99 13.12
N GLN A 663 18.09 8.66 13.00
CA GLN A 663 17.04 7.93 12.27
C GLN A 663 15.64 8.15 12.83
N THR A 664 15.50 8.29 14.16
CA THR A 664 14.18 8.43 14.80
C THR A 664 13.56 9.78 14.47
N THR A 665 14.35 10.85 14.49
CA THR A 665 13.91 12.18 14.07
C THR A 665 13.60 12.20 12.57
N PHE A 666 14.43 11.56 11.74
CA PHE A 666 14.19 11.47 10.30
C PHE A 666 12.87 10.75 9.98
N ASP A 667 12.60 9.58 10.55
CA ASP A 667 11.38 8.81 10.29
C ASP A 667 10.11 9.61 10.61
N ARG A 668 10.18 10.49 11.62
CA ARG A 668 9.08 11.38 12.03
C ARG A 668 8.88 12.56 11.08
N ALA A 669 9.94 13.01 10.40
CA ALA A 669 9.91 14.14 9.47
C ALA A 669 9.95 13.72 7.99
N GLU A 670 10.07 12.43 7.67
CA GLU A 670 10.33 11.91 6.32
C GLU A 670 9.34 12.46 5.28
N ALA A 671 8.07 12.58 5.65
CA ALA A 671 7.01 13.07 4.77
C ALA A 671 7.31 14.46 4.19
N VAL A 672 7.93 15.36 4.99
CA VAL A 672 8.29 16.72 4.54
C VAL A 672 9.28 16.66 3.37
N PHE A 673 10.24 15.73 3.42
CA PHE A 673 11.23 15.54 2.38
C PHE A 673 10.66 14.77 1.19
N ALA A 674 9.93 13.68 1.47
CA ALA A 674 9.37 12.79 0.46
C ALA A 674 8.37 13.50 -0.47
N ASP A 675 7.58 14.43 0.07
CA ASP A 675 6.57 15.15 -0.71
C ASP A 675 7.19 16.19 -1.66
N ILE A 676 8.34 16.78 -1.32
CA ILE A 676 8.94 17.86 -2.13
C ILE A 676 10.12 17.42 -2.97
N ALA A 677 10.67 16.24 -2.72
CA ALA A 677 11.80 15.70 -3.47
C ALA A 677 11.38 15.27 -4.89
N VAL A 678 12.31 15.33 -5.83
CA VAL A 678 12.17 14.54 -7.07
C VAL A 678 12.22 13.04 -6.71
N GLN A 679 11.64 12.18 -7.56
CA GLN A 679 11.68 10.73 -7.37
C GLN A 679 13.12 10.26 -7.11
N ASP A 680 13.30 9.47 -6.04
CA ASP A 680 14.60 8.99 -5.54
C ASP A 680 15.62 10.10 -5.23
N GLY A 681 15.15 11.35 -5.16
CA GLY A 681 15.95 12.56 -5.01
C GLY A 681 16.26 12.95 -3.57
N TYR A 682 15.90 12.12 -2.58
CA TYR A 682 16.29 12.36 -1.19
C TYR A 682 16.87 11.11 -0.54
N ARG A 683 17.80 11.32 0.39
CA ARG A 683 18.40 10.22 1.17
C ARG A 683 18.82 10.67 2.56
N PHE A 684 18.62 9.79 3.53
CA PHE A 684 19.13 9.93 4.90
C PHE A 684 20.55 9.35 5.02
N PHE A 685 21.39 10.07 5.78
CA PHE A 685 22.76 9.72 6.13
C PHE A 685 22.90 9.82 7.65
N ASP A 686 23.30 8.72 8.29
CA ASP A 686 23.42 8.68 9.74
C ASP A 686 24.47 9.69 10.26
N GLY A 687 24.15 10.37 11.36
CA GLY A 687 25.01 11.35 12.01
C GLY A 687 24.62 12.80 11.71
N VAL A 688 24.66 13.64 12.75
CA VAL A 688 24.46 15.09 12.64
C VAL A 688 25.58 15.72 11.82
N GLY A 689 25.22 16.59 10.88
CA GLY A 689 26.10 17.27 9.93
C GLY A 689 26.39 16.47 8.66
N SER A 690 25.94 15.21 8.56
CA SER A 690 26.21 14.35 7.42
C SER A 690 25.57 14.86 6.12
N GLY A 691 24.34 15.36 6.17
CA GLY A 691 23.63 15.93 5.02
C GLY A 691 24.30 17.20 4.49
N HIS A 692 24.66 18.14 5.36
CA HIS A 692 25.45 19.33 4.99
C HIS A 692 26.83 18.96 4.47
N PHE A 693 27.51 17.96 5.06
CA PHE A 693 28.81 17.49 4.59
C PHE A 693 28.72 16.91 3.17
N VAL A 694 27.75 16.04 2.90
CA VAL A 694 27.49 15.48 1.56
C VAL A 694 27.23 16.61 0.55
N LYS A 695 26.44 17.62 0.93
CA LYS A 695 26.15 18.77 0.07
C LYS A 695 27.37 19.67 -0.17
N MET A 696 28.19 19.90 0.85
CA MET A 696 29.43 20.66 0.72
C MET A 696 30.35 19.99 -0.30
N VAL A 697 30.60 18.69 -0.17
CA VAL A 697 31.43 17.92 -1.11
C VAL A 697 30.82 17.92 -2.52
N HIS A 698 29.49 17.77 -2.64
CA HIS A 698 28.77 17.93 -3.91
C HIS A 698 29.09 19.27 -4.59
N ASN A 699 29.05 20.39 -3.85
CA ASN A 699 29.37 21.71 -4.40
C ASN A 699 30.86 21.81 -4.81
N GLY A 700 31.78 21.17 -4.08
CA GLY A 700 33.17 21.07 -4.48
C GLY A 700 33.36 20.33 -5.81
N ILE A 701 32.67 19.21 -6.01
CA ILE A 701 32.65 18.48 -7.29
C ILE A 701 32.11 19.37 -8.42
N GLU A 702 31.04 20.10 -8.15
CA GLU A 702 30.42 21.03 -9.09
C GLU A 702 31.41 22.13 -9.54
N TYR A 703 32.28 22.62 -8.65
CA TYR A 703 33.31 23.60 -9.00
C TYR A 703 34.24 23.08 -10.09
N GLY A 704 34.72 21.84 -9.95
CA GLY A 704 35.60 21.19 -10.92
C GLY A 704 34.89 20.91 -12.25
N MET A 705 33.68 20.36 -12.20
CA MET A 705 32.90 20.07 -13.42
C MET A 705 32.61 21.34 -14.24
N MET A 706 32.14 22.41 -13.59
CA MET A 706 31.89 23.69 -14.26
C MET A 706 33.16 24.24 -14.91
N GLN A 707 34.31 24.13 -14.22
CA GLN A 707 35.58 24.62 -14.72
C GLN A 707 35.99 23.88 -16.00
N SER A 708 35.94 22.54 -16.00
CA SER A 708 36.30 21.75 -17.18
C SER A 708 35.36 21.99 -18.37
N ILE A 709 34.05 22.17 -18.12
CA ILE A 709 33.08 22.56 -19.16
C ILE A 709 33.44 23.94 -19.72
N ALA A 710 33.69 24.92 -18.85
CA ALA A 710 34.00 26.28 -19.24
C ALA A 710 35.29 26.38 -20.06
N GLU A 711 36.33 25.66 -19.67
CA GLU A 711 37.59 25.58 -20.44
C GLU A 711 37.36 24.97 -21.81
N GLY A 712 36.64 23.86 -21.91
CA GLY A 712 36.34 23.22 -23.19
C GLY A 712 35.57 24.14 -24.14
N PHE A 713 34.55 24.84 -23.65
CA PHE A 713 33.80 25.80 -24.46
C PHE A 713 34.61 27.04 -24.82
N ALA A 714 35.50 27.52 -23.96
CA ALA A 714 36.44 28.59 -24.30
C ALA A 714 37.42 28.18 -25.41
N VAL A 715 37.93 26.95 -25.39
CA VAL A 715 38.78 26.43 -26.48
C VAL A 715 38.02 26.41 -27.80
N MET A 716 36.74 26.00 -27.80
CA MET A 716 35.92 25.98 -29.01
C MET A 716 35.59 27.38 -29.50
N HIS A 717 35.28 28.30 -28.59
CA HIS A 717 35.01 29.71 -28.85
C HIS A 717 36.18 30.39 -29.57
N ASP A 718 37.40 30.27 -29.04
CA ASP A 718 38.59 30.93 -29.60
C ASP A 718 39.24 30.13 -30.74
N SER A 719 38.65 28.99 -31.10
CA SER A 719 39.14 28.18 -32.21
C SER A 719 38.92 28.91 -33.56
N PRO A 720 39.75 28.64 -34.59
CA PRO A 720 39.54 29.21 -35.92
C PRO A 720 38.30 28.62 -36.65
N ARG A 721 37.51 27.79 -35.96
CA ARG A 721 36.30 27.17 -36.50
C ARG A 721 35.13 28.02 -36.05
N ASN A 722 34.33 28.52 -36.99
CA ASN A 722 33.12 29.30 -36.71
C ASN A 722 31.99 28.38 -36.21
N LEU A 723 32.09 27.92 -34.97
CA LEU A 723 31.18 26.96 -34.34
C LEU A 723 30.02 27.68 -33.65
N ASP A 724 28.81 27.12 -33.77
CA ASP A 724 27.66 27.53 -32.97
C ASP A 724 27.71 26.80 -31.61
N LEU A 725 28.13 27.52 -30.57
CA LEU A 725 28.28 26.95 -29.23
C LEU A 725 26.95 26.54 -28.60
N SER A 726 25.83 27.14 -29.01
CA SER A 726 24.50 26.71 -28.59
C SER A 726 24.18 25.33 -29.16
N ALA A 727 24.45 25.13 -30.45
CA ALA A 727 24.27 23.83 -31.10
C ALA A 727 25.24 22.76 -30.55
N VAL A 728 26.44 23.15 -30.13
CA VAL A 728 27.39 22.24 -29.47
C VAL A 728 26.87 21.80 -28.09
N ALA A 729 26.34 22.74 -27.29
CA ALA A 729 25.74 22.41 -26.01
C ALA A 729 24.48 21.53 -26.18
N ASP A 730 23.67 21.77 -27.21
CA ASP A 730 22.54 20.91 -27.57
C ASP A 730 22.99 19.49 -27.91
N VAL A 731 23.92 19.30 -28.86
CA VAL A 731 24.35 17.94 -29.24
C VAL A 731 24.97 17.16 -28.07
N TYR A 732 25.62 17.83 -27.13
CA TYR A 732 26.15 17.20 -25.91
C TYR A 732 25.07 16.77 -24.91
N GLN A 733 23.81 17.14 -25.10
CA GLN A 733 22.69 16.65 -24.28
C GLN A 733 22.02 15.40 -24.84
N HIS A 734 22.53 14.82 -25.92
CA HIS A 734 21.91 13.65 -26.57
C HIS A 734 22.87 12.45 -26.54
N ALA A 735 22.85 11.70 -25.43
CA ALA A 735 23.64 10.48 -25.20
C ALA A 735 25.17 10.70 -25.25
N SER A 736 25.63 11.90 -24.89
CA SER A 736 27.05 12.20 -24.77
C SER A 736 27.61 11.71 -23.44
N VAL A 737 28.89 11.33 -23.42
CA VAL A 737 29.57 10.97 -22.15
C VAL A 737 29.60 12.13 -21.16
N VAL A 738 29.59 13.38 -21.65
CA VAL A 738 29.57 14.60 -20.81
C VAL A 738 28.18 15.19 -20.62
N GLU A 739 27.14 14.46 -21.02
CA GLU A 739 25.75 14.86 -20.81
C GLU A 739 25.49 15.14 -19.32
N SER A 740 25.00 16.35 -19.03
CA SER A 740 24.73 16.78 -17.65
C SER A 740 23.80 17.99 -17.61
N ARG A 741 23.18 18.23 -16.45
CA ARG A 741 22.37 19.45 -16.22
C ARG A 741 23.19 20.73 -16.40
N LEU A 742 24.48 20.71 -16.11
CA LEU A 742 25.38 21.85 -16.34
C LEU A 742 25.50 22.18 -17.82
N VAL A 743 25.71 21.18 -18.69
CA VAL A 743 25.77 21.41 -20.14
C VAL A 743 24.43 21.92 -20.67
N GLY A 744 23.30 21.40 -20.16
CA GLY A 744 21.98 21.91 -20.53
C GLY A 744 21.74 23.36 -20.14
N TRP A 745 22.12 23.74 -18.92
CA TRP A 745 22.06 25.15 -18.49
C TRP A 745 22.98 26.04 -19.32
N LEU A 746 24.15 25.56 -19.70
CA LEU A 746 25.03 26.32 -20.60
C LEU A 746 24.37 26.56 -21.97
N GLY A 747 23.69 25.54 -22.53
CA GLY A 747 22.88 25.70 -23.74
C GLY A 747 21.82 26.80 -23.59
N SER A 748 21.05 26.78 -22.50
CA SER A 748 20.05 27.82 -22.20
C SER A 748 20.68 29.22 -22.06
N ALA A 749 21.88 29.32 -21.48
CA ALA A 749 22.59 30.59 -21.38
C ALA A 749 23.03 31.10 -22.76
N TYR A 750 23.50 30.24 -23.66
CA TYR A 750 23.86 30.64 -25.03
C TYR A 750 22.65 31.06 -25.85
N GLU A 751 21.52 30.37 -25.73
CA GLU A 751 20.27 30.77 -26.37
C GLU A 751 19.83 32.18 -25.91
N ARG A 752 20.04 32.49 -24.62
CA ARG A 752 19.61 33.75 -24.02
C ARG A 752 20.56 34.92 -24.25
N PHE A 753 21.87 34.67 -24.20
CA PHE A 753 22.90 35.72 -24.17
C PHE A 753 23.83 35.71 -25.39
N GLY A 754 23.68 34.75 -26.31
CA GLY A 754 24.54 34.58 -27.48
C GLY A 754 25.88 33.91 -27.14
N GLY A 755 26.59 33.46 -28.19
CA GLY A 755 27.87 32.73 -28.07
C GLY A 755 28.96 33.49 -27.31
N ASP A 756 29.01 34.82 -27.43
CA ASP A 756 30.00 35.68 -26.77
C ASP A 756 29.69 35.99 -25.29
N LEU A 757 28.49 35.62 -24.83
CA LEU A 757 27.98 35.92 -23.49
C LEU A 757 28.23 37.39 -23.10
N GLU A 758 27.96 38.34 -24.00
CA GLU A 758 28.27 39.76 -23.82
C GLU A 758 27.80 40.36 -22.47
N PRO A 759 26.57 40.11 -21.98
CA PRO A 759 26.11 40.70 -20.72
C PRO A 759 26.67 40.01 -19.47
N VAL A 760 27.45 38.93 -19.62
CA VAL A 760 27.98 38.12 -18.52
C VAL A 760 29.41 38.55 -18.17
N SER A 761 29.67 38.72 -16.88
CA SER A 761 31.00 39.03 -16.35
C SER A 761 32.01 37.90 -16.60
N GLY A 762 33.22 38.27 -17.03
CA GLY A 762 34.36 37.34 -17.11
C GLY A 762 35.01 37.02 -15.76
N SER A 763 34.56 37.67 -14.67
CA SER A 763 34.90 37.30 -13.29
C SER A 763 33.81 36.40 -12.71
N ALA A 764 34.23 35.23 -12.21
CA ALA A 764 33.36 34.23 -11.61
C ALA A 764 33.52 34.22 -10.09
N GLY A 765 32.46 34.60 -9.36
CA GLY A 765 32.50 34.56 -7.89
C GLY A 765 32.52 33.14 -7.29
N HIS A 766 32.77 33.05 -5.99
CA HIS A 766 32.71 31.82 -5.19
C HIS A 766 31.87 32.03 -3.91
N THR A 767 31.39 30.94 -3.30
CA THR A 767 30.45 30.96 -2.16
C THR A 767 30.98 30.31 -0.87
N GLY A 768 32.25 29.84 -0.89
CA GLY A 768 32.95 29.29 0.28
C GLY A 768 32.98 27.77 0.33
N GLU A 769 31.95 27.09 -0.16
CA GLU A 769 31.82 25.62 -0.07
C GLU A 769 32.92 24.86 -0.83
N GLY A 770 33.41 25.42 -1.95
CA GLY A 770 34.56 24.87 -2.66
C GLY A 770 35.85 24.91 -1.83
N ALA A 771 36.04 25.97 -1.03
CA ALA A 771 37.18 26.10 -0.12
C ALA A 771 37.03 25.13 1.07
N TRP A 772 35.84 25.04 1.65
CA TRP A 772 35.55 24.09 2.74
C TRP A 772 35.74 22.63 2.32
N THR A 773 35.43 22.29 1.07
CA THR A 773 35.69 20.95 0.53
C THR A 773 37.19 20.65 0.47
N ILE A 774 38.01 21.62 0.07
CA ILE A 774 39.48 21.47 0.03
C ILE A 774 40.02 21.32 1.46
N GLU A 775 39.58 22.17 2.40
CA GLU A 775 39.97 22.10 3.80
C GLU A 775 39.62 20.74 4.43
N ALA A 776 38.40 20.24 4.19
CA ALA A 776 37.98 18.93 4.67
C ALA A 776 38.81 17.80 4.06
N ALA A 777 39.18 17.89 2.78
CA ALA A 777 40.02 16.90 2.11
C ALA A 777 41.46 16.91 2.65
N ASP A 778 42.03 18.10 2.91
CA ASP A 778 43.35 18.28 3.50
C ASP A 778 43.42 17.68 4.91
N ALA A 779 42.37 17.86 5.71
CA ALA A 779 42.28 17.29 7.06
C ALA A 779 42.38 15.76 7.08
N VAL A 780 41.99 15.08 6.00
CA VAL A 780 42.07 13.62 5.85
C VAL A 780 43.15 13.15 4.86
N GLY A 781 43.97 14.08 4.35
CA GLY A 781 45.08 13.78 3.44
C GLY A 781 44.67 13.34 2.04
N ILE A 782 43.51 13.77 1.54
CA ILE A 782 43.02 13.45 0.19
C ILE A 782 43.32 14.62 -0.76
N PRO A 783 44.13 14.42 -1.82
CA PRO A 783 44.42 15.49 -2.78
C PRO A 783 43.20 15.79 -3.67
N THR A 784 42.88 17.07 -3.85
CA THR A 784 41.74 17.55 -4.67
C THR A 784 42.18 18.53 -5.78
N PRO A 785 43.08 18.13 -6.69
CA PRO A 785 43.71 19.06 -7.64
C PRO A 785 42.72 19.76 -8.58
N ALA A 786 41.67 19.08 -9.03
CA ALA A 786 40.65 19.66 -9.91
C ALA A 786 39.82 20.75 -9.20
N ILE A 787 39.38 20.48 -7.97
CA ILE A 787 38.58 21.43 -7.16
C ILE A 787 39.45 22.62 -6.77
N SER A 788 40.71 22.37 -6.39
CA SER A 788 41.69 23.39 -6.03
C SER A 788 42.00 24.33 -7.20
N ALA A 789 42.26 23.80 -8.39
CA ALA A 789 42.49 24.61 -9.58
C ALA A 789 41.25 25.43 -9.96
N ALA A 790 40.06 24.83 -9.84
CA ALA A 790 38.80 25.51 -10.11
C ALA A 790 38.51 26.65 -9.11
N LEU A 791 38.85 26.50 -7.83
CA LEU A 791 38.76 27.58 -6.85
C LEU A 791 39.78 28.68 -7.15
N GLN A 792 41.03 28.32 -7.42
CA GLN A 792 42.08 29.28 -7.74
C GLN A 792 41.74 30.12 -8.97
N PHE A 793 41.22 29.50 -10.03
CA PHE A 793 40.76 30.23 -11.22
C PHE A 793 39.70 31.29 -10.88
N ARG A 794 38.73 30.98 -10.00
CA ARG A 794 37.70 31.95 -9.59
C ARG A 794 38.33 33.16 -8.91
N ILE A 795 39.27 32.94 -8.00
CA ILE A 795 40.02 34.00 -7.31
C ILE A 795 40.79 34.85 -8.32
N ASP A 796 41.53 34.22 -9.23
CA ASP A 796 42.35 34.92 -10.23
C ASP A 796 41.47 35.75 -11.18
N SER A 797 40.30 35.21 -11.57
CA SER A 797 39.34 35.85 -12.48
C SER A 797 38.76 37.18 -11.99
N GLU A 798 38.85 37.47 -10.69
CA GLU A 798 38.48 38.79 -10.14
C GLU A 798 39.38 39.90 -10.67
N THR A 799 40.65 39.59 -10.91
CA THR A 799 41.65 40.54 -11.41
C THR A 799 41.95 40.35 -12.90
N ASP A 800 41.71 39.14 -13.44
CA ASP A 800 41.94 38.79 -14.84
C ASP A 800 40.70 38.10 -15.46
N PRO A 801 39.65 38.87 -15.81
CA PRO A 801 38.40 38.31 -16.33
C PRO A 801 38.61 37.72 -17.73
N SER A 802 38.00 36.56 -17.98
CA SER A 802 38.16 35.82 -19.24
C SER A 802 36.83 35.26 -19.77
N TYR A 803 36.84 34.77 -21.01
CA TYR A 803 35.66 34.08 -21.56
C TYR A 803 35.33 32.80 -20.78
N THR A 804 36.33 32.05 -20.30
CA THR A 804 36.12 30.93 -19.37
C THR A 804 35.35 31.37 -18.14
N GLY A 805 35.70 32.52 -17.56
CA GLY A 805 34.97 33.09 -16.42
C GLY A 805 33.54 33.50 -16.76
N LYS A 806 33.27 33.97 -17.99
CA LYS A 806 31.90 34.21 -18.47
C LYS A 806 31.06 32.94 -18.48
N VAL A 807 31.61 31.83 -18.99
CA VAL A 807 30.90 30.55 -19.03
C VAL A 807 30.58 30.07 -17.61
N VAL A 808 31.55 30.13 -16.68
CA VAL A 808 31.31 29.78 -15.27
C VAL A 808 30.25 30.68 -14.64
N GLN A 809 30.29 31.99 -14.87
CA GLN A 809 29.33 32.93 -14.30
C GLN A 809 27.93 32.77 -14.92
N ALA A 810 27.83 32.43 -16.21
CA ALA A 810 26.58 32.11 -16.88
C ALA A 810 25.92 30.85 -16.29
N LEU A 811 26.69 29.78 -16.08
CA LEU A 811 26.23 28.58 -15.40
C LEU A 811 25.66 28.92 -14.01
N ARG A 812 26.41 29.67 -13.21
CA ARG A 812 25.97 30.13 -11.87
C ARG A 812 24.69 30.97 -11.91
N ASN A 813 24.47 31.74 -12.97
CA ASN A 813 23.21 32.46 -13.17
C ASN A 813 22.05 31.49 -13.39
N GLU A 814 22.19 30.51 -14.28
CA GLU A 814 21.12 29.58 -14.62
C GLU A 814 20.70 28.68 -13.45
N PHE A 815 21.64 28.09 -12.70
CA PHE A 815 21.27 27.16 -11.62
C PHE A 815 21.04 27.83 -10.26
N GLY A 816 21.83 28.87 -9.93
CA GLY A 816 21.79 29.51 -8.61
C GLY A 816 21.04 30.84 -8.59
N GLY A 817 20.66 31.37 -9.77
CA GLY A 817 20.12 32.71 -9.89
C GLY A 817 21.11 33.79 -9.46
N HIS A 818 22.41 33.53 -9.54
CA HIS A 818 23.45 34.53 -9.24
C HIS A 818 23.41 35.67 -10.27
N GLY A 819 23.80 36.89 -9.90
CA GLY A 819 23.78 38.03 -10.83
C GLY A 819 24.74 37.83 -12.02
N LEU A 820 24.50 38.50 -13.14
CA LEU A 820 25.40 38.46 -14.31
C LEU A 820 26.71 39.24 -14.09
N ALA A 821 26.71 40.18 -13.13
CA ALA A 821 27.89 40.87 -12.64
C ALA A 821 28.50 40.14 -11.42
N PRO A 822 29.82 40.24 -11.17
CA PRO A 822 30.42 39.65 -9.99
C PRO A 822 29.87 40.37 -8.75
N LYS A 823 29.59 39.62 -7.68
CA LYS A 823 29.32 40.26 -6.38
C LYS A 823 30.64 40.89 -5.91
N PRO A 824 30.68 42.16 -5.46
CA PRO A 824 31.88 42.69 -4.83
C PRO A 824 32.24 41.82 -3.63
N SER A 825 33.53 41.44 -3.54
CA SER A 825 34.07 40.71 -2.39
C SER A 825 33.73 41.47 -1.10
N LYS A 826 33.17 40.77 -0.10
CA LYS A 826 32.98 41.32 1.24
C LYS A 826 34.23 41.18 2.07
#